data_AF-A0A3F3PQM2-F1
#
_entry.id   AF-A0A3F3PQM2-F1
#
_cell.length_a   1.000
_cell.length_b   1.000
_cell.length_c   1.000
_cell.angle_alpha   90.00
_cell.angle_beta   90.00
_cell.angle_gamma   90.00
#
_symmetry.space_group_name_H-M   'P 1'
#
loop_
_entity.id
_entity.type
_entity.pdbx_description
1 polymer ?
#
loop_
_entity_poly.entity_id
_entity_poly.type
_entity_poly.pdbx_seq_one_letter_code
_entity_poly.pdbx_strand_id
1 'polypeptide(L)'
;MRVYSSIDSSNALAFHNGRVYTINSDQPWAEAFIVSPTGIIEHIGRNADILEIASARGLIQYDLRQRFVMPGIHDAHTHLLVAGLQALNEARIGFDSTPDNLTSRLAKGSCACVYANVTGDWLIGNFYQASHFPNGVPDRKYLDGQYPDQPVLIREVSCHRILLNTAGLIRAGIDPNGAPDPDGGYYVRRQDGITLTGEVVENAMTAVFDCLPIPPLAHVKRAIHHAVSICHKFGITSCQEASANTLYLHAVRELELENRLDLDIHTHIVSAPVYFAMEPQDSLAGLIDVAEGFRSRHVHTQFVKFWLDGAPLPPEFTQADLDANGQPIPTHLAVDKDFLYKAVKKYDGRGMTCKLHVAGEGSARLALDVIAKVREGNPAGPRHELAHCNAVHKDDIARFAPLNVTAEMSPAIFHHDVVEEYPELNKWAFNGVLASGALMTIGSDWMLPETPSLFDALAAIVERVRYKPGGKCRRLGLGETAMQRGGEILCRVLTLSGAEAVGAHHRTGSLEVGKVANFIVVDRDLSQGNFKCANVLETWFEGRKLLEFIAQKRFHQRIVLPATTEHGRLAVTYADIGPQTKKDGSPTPTMLLIQGMAGSRLWCCQKDHLANKLGVRMLSIDRPGIGGSTPVPPEKRVKVWLETVSAVLEHLSIKHVVPISHSAGTIYLLNLLSRRRDLLWPKMPLAVLMAPWVEPKYSDILSLQMAKMLPTGVLKQWNKVMKFVVTKAAPSLSSSVDILSSMGGSIPRGSTEDINHSEPNLTADEIGPRTAKQLENLCVEYIFLEDTTGMNDEAVVCLKKTAGLWGACEDLPIYIRWLVQAEEWYKQGHPEEQKPLQVKAIFAEKDGMIGPQGQKYFENCFAPINLDNVVSFQSVMEKGTGHDTLWASETGAFLKVLKDVKDAMSQ
;
A
#
# COMPACT_ATOMS: atom_id res chain seq x y z
N MET A 1 9.56 -2.77 3.06
CA MET A 1 10.78 -3.23 3.73
C MET A 1 10.67 -4.71 4.02
N ARG A 2 11.38 -5.50 3.22
CA ARG A 2 11.51 -6.95 3.38
C ARG A 2 12.67 -7.17 4.37
N VAL A 3 12.34 -7.20 5.66
CA VAL A 3 13.33 -7.18 6.76
C VAL A 3 13.81 -8.57 7.17
N TYR A 4 13.05 -9.60 6.81
CA TYR A 4 13.43 -10.98 7.01
C TYR A 4 13.13 -11.67 5.70
N SER A 5 14.17 -12.16 5.04
CA SER A 5 14.11 -12.87 3.77
C SER A 5 15.07 -14.03 3.89
N SER A 6 14.59 -15.23 3.60
CA SER A 6 15.49 -16.37 3.43
C SER A 6 16.22 -16.31 2.08
N ILE A 7 15.79 -15.48 1.12
CA ILE A 7 16.22 -15.50 -0.29
C ILE A 7 17.59 -14.83 -0.60
N ASP A 8 18.55 -14.87 0.32
CA ASP A 8 19.97 -14.80 -0.06
C ASP A 8 20.52 -16.22 -0.14
N SER A 9 21.52 -16.48 -1.00
CA SER A 9 22.04 -17.83 -1.27
C SER A 9 22.68 -18.55 -0.06
N SER A 10 22.57 -18.00 1.16
CA SER A 10 23.21 -18.50 2.37
C SER A 10 22.33 -18.64 3.62
N ASN A 11 21.10 -18.08 3.70
CA ASN A 11 20.42 -17.93 5.00
C ASN A 11 19.01 -18.52 5.08
N ALA A 12 18.90 -19.78 5.54
CA ALA A 12 17.64 -20.31 6.09
C ALA A 12 17.24 -19.56 7.38
N LEU A 13 15.94 -19.44 7.65
CA LEU A 13 15.38 -18.72 8.80
C LEU A 13 14.60 -19.68 9.70
N ALA A 14 14.94 -19.72 10.98
CA ALA A 14 14.23 -20.51 11.99
C ALA A 14 13.20 -19.63 12.71
N PHE A 15 11.92 -19.95 12.55
CA PHE A 15 10.83 -19.35 13.29
C PHE A 15 10.56 -20.19 14.53
N HIS A 16 10.56 -19.58 15.70
CA HIS A 16 10.42 -20.30 16.96
C HIS A 16 9.44 -19.61 17.90
N ASN A 17 9.05 -20.32 18.95
CA ASN A 17 8.20 -19.81 20.03
C ASN A 17 6.84 -19.31 19.50
N GLY A 18 6.16 -20.08 18.66
CA GLY A 18 4.85 -19.75 18.10
C GLY A 18 3.75 -20.73 18.51
N ARG A 19 2.49 -20.36 18.22
CA ARG A 19 1.34 -21.28 18.22
C ARG A 19 0.94 -21.54 16.77
N VAL A 20 1.62 -22.48 16.13
CA VAL A 20 1.53 -22.71 14.68
C VAL A 20 0.43 -23.71 14.37
N TYR A 21 -0.69 -23.22 13.85
CA TYR A 21 -1.77 -24.04 13.34
C TYR A 21 -1.50 -24.38 11.88
N THR A 22 -1.14 -25.63 11.61
CA THR A 22 -0.51 -26.03 10.34
C THR A 22 -1.51 -26.28 9.21
N ILE A 23 -2.79 -26.51 9.53
CA ILE A 23 -3.83 -27.01 8.61
C ILE A 23 -3.52 -28.44 8.08
N ASN A 24 -2.52 -29.12 8.64
CA ASN A 24 -2.25 -30.54 8.40
C ASN A 24 -3.03 -31.40 9.41
N SER A 25 -3.83 -32.36 8.94
CA SER A 25 -4.60 -33.24 9.82
C SER A 25 -3.72 -34.15 10.69
N ASP A 26 -2.52 -34.49 10.22
CA ASP A 26 -1.62 -35.44 10.89
C ASP A 26 -0.73 -34.73 11.93
N GLN A 27 -0.52 -33.42 11.76
CA GLN A 27 0.21 -32.57 12.69
C GLN A 27 -0.45 -31.19 12.82
N PRO A 28 -1.63 -31.07 13.46
CA PRO A 28 -2.41 -29.82 13.44
C PRO A 28 -1.72 -28.63 14.11
N TRP A 29 -0.84 -28.90 15.07
CA TRP A 29 -0.10 -27.90 15.84
C TRP A 29 1.39 -28.14 15.79
N ALA A 30 2.15 -27.05 15.72
CA ALA A 30 3.58 -26.99 15.92
C ALA A 30 3.93 -25.74 16.72
N GLU A 31 5.19 -25.65 17.16
CA GLU A 31 5.69 -24.51 17.94
C GLU A 31 6.72 -23.69 17.15
N ALA A 32 7.35 -24.31 16.14
CA ALA A 32 8.47 -23.74 15.41
C ALA A 32 8.65 -24.40 14.03
N PHE A 33 9.31 -23.72 13.10
CA PHE A 33 9.65 -24.23 11.77
C PHE A 33 10.88 -23.54 11.17
N ILE A 34 11.53 -24.17 10.19
CA ILE A 34 12.67 -23.62 9.44
C ILE A 34 12.27 -23.42 7.98
N VAL A 35 12.56 -22.25 7.43
CA VAL A 35 12.34 -21.90 6.03
C VAL A 35 13.66 -21.79 5.30
N SER A 36 13.81 -22.55 4.22
CA SER A 36 14.97 -22.55 3.33
C SER A 36 15.16 -21.21 2.62
N PRO A 37 16.33 -20.98 2.02
CA PRO A 37 16.54 -19.80 1.21
C PRO A 37 15.59 -19.63 0.03
N THR A 38 15.05 -20.73 -0.49
CA THR A 38 14.09 -20.69 -1.59
C THR A 38 12.65 -20.51 -1.12
N GLY A 39 12.43 -20.25 0.18
CA GLY A 39 11.11 -20.03 0.77
C GLY A 39 10.34 -21.31 1.07
N ILE A 40 11.00 -22.45 1.21
CA ILE A 40 10.38 -23.77 1.45
C ILE A 40 10.53 -24.18 2.92
N ILE A 41 9.50 -24.76 3.52
CA ILE A 41 9.57 -25.29 4.89
C ILE A 41 10.43 -26.57 4.90
N GLU A 42 11.57 -26.56 5.59
CA GLU A 42 12.48 -27.72 5.72
C GLU A 42 12.13 -28.58 6.94
N HIS A 43 11.76 -27.92 8.05
CA HIS A 43 11.46 -28.57 9.33
C HIS A 43 10.29 -27.85 9.99
N ILE A 44 9.44 -28.61 10.71
CA ILE A 44 8.34 -28.06 11.52
C ILE A 44 8.06 -29.00 12.69
N GLY A 45 7.92 -28.46 13.90
CA GLY A 45 7.77 -29.29 15.09
C GLY A 45 7.85 -28.53 16.40
N ARG A 46 8.43 -29.18 17.43
CA ARG A 46 8.59 -28.59 18.76
C ARG A 46 9.65 -27.49 18.74
N ASN A 47 9.49 -26.53 19.64
CA ASN A 47 10.37 -25.37 19.75
C ASN A 47 11.82 -25.78 20.03
N ALA A 48 12.02 -26.73 20.94
CA ALA A 48 13.35 -27.22 21.31
C ALA A 48 14.10 -27.85 20.12
N ASP A 49 13.42 -28.70 19.35
CA ASP A 49 14.03 -29.40 18.21
C ASP A 49 14.48 -28.40 17.12
N ILE A 50 13.64 -27.40 16.82
CA ILE A 50 13.97 -26.37 15.84
C ILE A 50 15.09 -25.46 16.31
N LEU A 51 15.11 -25.08 17.60
CA LEU A 51 16.19 -24.29 18.18
C LEU A 51 17.53 -25.05 18.20
N GLU A 52 17.51 -26.36 18.44
CA GLU A 52 18.70 -27.21 18.35
C GLU A 52 19.26 -27.23 16.92
N ILE A 53 18.41 -27.47 15.91
CA ILE A 53 18.81 -27.43 14.50
C ILE A 53 19.33 -26.03 14.13
N ALA A 54 18.63 -24.98 14.54
CA ALA A 54 19.01 -23.60 14.27
C ALA A 54 20.36 -23.25 14.90
N SER A 55 20.61 -23.68 16.14
CA SER A 55 21.89 -23.47 16.83
C SER A 55 23.03 -24.24 16.16
N ALA A 56 22.81 -25.51 15.84
CA ALA A 56 23.80 -26.37 15.19
C ALA A 56 24.19 -25.85 13.78
N ARG A 57 23.23 -25.27 13.05
CA ARG A 57 23.43 -24.69 11.71
C ARG A 57 23.80 -23.20 11.72
N GLY A 58 23.78 -22.53 12.87
CA GLY A 58 23.98 -21.08 12.98
C GLY A 58 22.92 -20.24 12.25
N LEU A 59 21.66 -20.71 12.21
CA LEU A 59 20.57 -20.02 11.51
C LEU A 59 20.13 -18.75 12.24
N ILE A 60 19.62 -17.79 11.47
CA ILE A 60 18.90 -16.66 12.02
C ILE A 60 17.63 -17.19 12.70
N GLN A 61 17.33 -16.67 13.89
CA GLN A 61 16.18 -17.07 14.69
C GLN A 61 15.19 -15.90 14.76
N TYR A 62 13.92 -16.19 14.50
CA TYR A 62 12.81 -15.25 14.57
C TYR A 62 11.81 -15.69 15.63
N ASP A 63 11.69 -14.91 16.70
CA ASP A 63 10.77 -15.17 17.79
C ASP A 63 9.34 -14.75 17.41
N LEU A 64 8.44 -15.73 17.31
CA LEU A 64 7.02 -15.54 17.05
C LEU A 64 6.24 -15.08 18.30
N ARG A 65 6.87 -15.01 19.47
CA ARG A 65 6.34 -14.44 20.73
C ARG A 65 5.03 -15.05 21.19
N GLN A 66 4.93 -16.38 21.10
CA GLN A 66 3.75 -17.19 21.40
C GLN A 66 2.48 -16.79 20.64
N ARG A 67 2.63 -16.07 19.52
CA ARG A 67 1.50 -15.62 18.69
C ARG A 67 0.94 -16.76 17.84
N PHE A 68 -0.33 -16.61 17.48
CA PHE A 68 -1.00 -17.53 16.56
C PHE A 68 -0.47 -17.36 15.14
N VAL A 69 -0.13 -18.49 14.51
CA VAL A 69 0.38 -18.55 13.14
C VAL A 69 -0.45 -19.55 12.35
N MET A 70 -0.82 -19.21 11.13
CA MET A 70 -1.50 -20.11 10.19
C MET A 70 -1.04 -19.85 8.75
N PRO A 71 -1.31 -20.75 7.78
CA PRO A 71 -1.03 -20.48 6.38
C PRO A 71 -1.69 -19.17 5.92
N GLY A 72 -1.07 -18.51 4.95
CA GLY A 72 -1.62 -17.30 4.35
C GLY A 72 -2.95 -17.57 3.67
N ILE A 73 -3.82 -16.55 3.65
CA ILE A 73 -5.17 -16.68 3.11
C ILE A 73 -5.11 -16.81 1.58
N HIS A 74 -5.93 -17.72 1.05
CA HIS A 74 -6.29 -17.82 -0.35
C HIS A 74 -7.65 -17.15 -0.55
N ASP A 75 -7.65 -15.99 -1.20
CA ASP A 75 -8.88 -15.30 -1.55
C ASP A 75 -9.46 -15.91 -2.84
N ALA A 76 -10.50 -16.74 -2.70
CA ALA A 76 -11.01 -17.53 -3.81
C ALA A 76 -11.80 -16.73 -4.85
N HIS A 77 -12.08 -15.44 -4.62
CA HIS A 77 -12.78 -14.59 -5.57
C HIS A 77 -12.44 -13.13 -5.28
N THR A 78 -11.79 -12.44 -6.23
CA THR A 78 -11.46 -11.02 -6.08
C THR A 78 -11.40 -10.32 -7.43
N HIS A 79 -11.47 -8.99 -7.42
CA HIS A 79 -11.30 -8.14 -8.60
C HIS A 79 -10.15 -7.15 -8.37
N LEU A 80 -8.93 -7.70 -8.31
CA LEU A 80 -7.73 -7.04 -7.79
C LEU A 80 -7.37 -5.78 -8.57
N LEU A 81 -7.47 -5.81 -9.91
CA LEU A 81 -7.20 -4.63 -10.74
C LEU A 81 -8.27 -3.56 -10.56
N VAL A 82 -9.54 -3.94 -10.52
CA VAL A 82 -10.64 -2.99 -10.32
C VAL A 82 -10.50 -2.29 -8.98
N ALA A 83 -10.26 -3.04 -7.90
CA ALA A 83 -10.01 -2.48 -6.57
C ALA A 83 -8.77 -1.56 -6.54
N GLY A 84 -7.71 -1.92 -7.27
CA GLY A 84 -6.51 -1.10 -7.42
C GLY A 84 -6.78 0.23 -8.13
N LEU A 85 -7.57 0.22 -9.20
CA LEU A 85 -7.98 1.42 -9.94
C LEU A 85 -8.92 2.29 -9.08
N GLN A 86 -9.90 1.69 -8.43
CA GLN A 86 -10.79 2.36 -7.47
C GLN A 86 -10.02 3.10 -6.37
N ALA A 87 -8.92 2.53 -5.89
CA ALA A 87 -8.09 3.14 -4.87
C ALA A 87 -7.20 4.29 -5.40
N LEU A 88 -6.79 4.26 -6.67
CA LEU A 88 -5.77 5.17 -7.20
C LEU A 88 -6.30 6.28 -8.12
N ASN A 89 -7.40 6.08 -8.84
CA ASN A 89 -7.84 7.02 -9.88
C ASN A 89 -9.36 7.27 -9.96
N GLU A 90 -10.20 6.57 -9.18
CA GLU A 90 -11.66 6.75 -9.21
C GLU A 90 -12.16 7.51 -7.97
N ALA A 91 -13.21 8.31 -8.12
CA ALA A 91 -13.76 9.16 -7.06
C ALA A 91 -14.59 8.34 -6.07
N ARG A 92 -14.29 8.45 -4.77
CA ARG A 92 -15.12 7.87 -3.70
C ARG A 92 -16.23 8.83 -3.32
N ILE A 93 -17.45 8.56 -3.78
CA ILE A 93 -18.64 9.36 -3.48
C ILE A 93 -19.43 8.83 -2.27
N GLY A 94 -19.22 7.58 -1.85
CA GLY A 94 -19.83 6.98 -0.65
C GLY A 94 -21.31 6.61 -0.79
N PHE A 95 -21.74 5.56 -0.08
CA PHE A 95 -23.07 4.95 -0.21
C PHE A 95 -24.23 5.91 0.13
N ASP A 96 -24.00 6.88 1.02
CA ASP A 96 -24.93 7.94 1.41
C ASP A 96 -24.98 9.12 0.42
N SER A 97 -24.64 8.86 -0.85
CA SER A 97 -24.80 9.84 -1.93
C SER A 97 -26.28 10.08 -2.23
N THR A 98 -26.67 11.35 -2.39
CA THR A 98 -28.04 11.79 -2.68
C THR A 98 -28.03 12.77 -3.86
N PRO A 99 -29.19 13.09 -4.48
CA PRO A 99 -29.28 14.14 -5.48
C PRO A 99 -28.56 15.45 -5.14
N ASP A 100 -28.62 15.86 -3.86
CA ASP A 100 -28.08 17.16 -3.41
C ASP A 100 -26.57 17.15 -3.25
N ASN A 101 -25.97 15.99 -2.96
CA ASN A 101 -24.56 15.90 -2.63
C ASN A 101 -23.70 15.21 -3.71
N LEU A 102 -24.33 14.51 -4.67
CA LEU A 102 -23.68 13.67 -5.68
C LEU A 102 -22.53 14.39 -6.40
N THR A 103 -22.80 15.56 -7.00
CA THR A 103 -21.79 16.28 -7.78
C THR A 103 -20.71 16.90 -6.90
N SER A 104 -21.06 17.37 -5.70
CA SER A 104 -20.09 17.92 -4.76
C SER A 104 -19.10 16.83 -4.29
N ARG A 105 -19.59 15.60 -4.09
CA ARG A 105 -18.78 14.45 -3.71
C ARG A 105 -17.94 13.95 -4.89
N LEU A 106 -18.49 13.97 -6.09
CA LEU A 106 -17.73 13.64 -7.30
C LEU A 106 -16.59 14.65 -7.53
N ALA A 107 -16.86 15.96 -7.35
CA ALA A 107 -15.87 17.02 -7.46
C ALA A 107 -14.85 17.05 -6.31
N LYS A 108 -15.20 16.58 -5.11
CA LYS A 108 -14.26 16.40 -3.99
C LYS A 108 -13.46 15.10 -4.12
N GLY A 109 -14.12 14.03 -4.57
CA GLY A 109 -13.57 12.69 -4.72
C GLY A 109 -12.59 12.57 -5.89
N SER A 110 -12.69 13.44 -6.88
CA SER A 110 -11.65 13.63 -7.91
C SER A 110 -10.31 14.12 -7.34
N CYS A 111 -10.24 14.53 -6.07
CA CYS A 111 -9.00 14.92 -5.38
C CYS A 111 -8.04 13.76 -5.01
N ALA A 112 -8.28 12.53 -5.48
CA ALA A 112 -7.20 11.57 -5.75
C ALA A 112 -6.42 11.92 -7.05
N CYS A 113 -6.33 13.21 -7.39
CA CYS A 113 -5.93 13.86 -8.64
C CYS A 113 -4.64 13.37 -9.34
N VAL A 114 -3.82 12.51 -8.73
CA VAL A 114 -2.54 12.11 -9.35
C VAL A 114 -2.76 11.30 -10.62
N TYR A 115 -3.83 10.51 -10.69
CA TYR A 115 -4.08 9.60 -11.81
C TYR A 115 -5.50 9.66 -12.38
N ALA A 116 -6.34 10.63 -12.00
CA ALA A 116 -7.71 10.73 -12.54
C ALA A 116 -7.76 10.80 -14.08
N ASN A 117 -6.76 11.41 -14.72
CA ASN A 117 -6.70 11.55 -16.19
C ASN A 117 -6.27 10.27 -16.94
N VAL A 118 -6.03 9.14 -16.25
CA VAL A 118 -5.63 7.87 -16.92
C VAL A 118 -6.75 7.27 -17.77
N THR A 119 -8.00 7.64 -17.50
CA THR A 119 -9.19 7.28 -18.29
C THR A 119 -9.64 8.41 -19.22
N GLY A 120 -8.70 9.26 -19.67
CA GLY A 120 -8.99 10.37 -20.59
C GLY A 120 -9.81 11.47 -19.94
N ASP A 121 -10.88 11.90 -20.61
CA ASP A 121 -11.82 12.92 -20.14
C ASP A 121 -12.92 12.36 -19.22
N TRP A 122 -13.01 11.03 -19.07
CA TRP A 122 -14.02 10.38 -18.22
C TRP A 122 -13.78 10.63 -16.73
N LEU A 123 -14.86 11.00 -16.04
CA LEU A 123 -14.91 11.06 -14.59
C LEU A 123 -15.61 9.81 -14.04
N ILE A 124 -14.86 8.97 -13.35
CA ILE A 124 -15.36 7.70 -12.79
C ILE A 124 -15.54 7.82 -11.28
N GLY A 125 -16.70 7.42 -10.77
CA GLY A 125 -17.04 7.43 -9.34
C GLY A 125 -17.61 6.11 -8.80
N ASN A 126 -17.46 5.89 -7.49
CA ASN A 126 -17.96 4.73 -6.74
C ASN A 126 -18.32 5.15 -5.30
N PHE A 127 -19.34 4.63 -4.64
CA PHE A 127 -20.53 3.98 -5.16
C PHE A 127 -21.72 4.86 -4.80
N TYR A 128 -22.78 4.84 -5.61
CA TYR A 128 -24.09 5.34 -5.18
C TYR A 128 -24.99 4.18 -4.78
N GLN A 129 -26.07 4.49 -4.06
CA GLN A 129 -27.14 3.54 -3.74
C GLN A 129 -28.46 4.09 -4.29
N ALA A 130 -29.14 3.31 -5.12
CA ALA A 130 -30.32 3.78 -5.85
C ALA A 130 -31.47 4.21 -4.91
N SER A 131 -31.61 3.55 -3.75
CA SER A 131 -32.63 3.85 -2.71
C SER A 131 -32.56 5.28 -2.15
N HIS A 132 -31.42 5.96 -2.27
CA HIS A 132 -31.25 7.36 -1.85
C HIS A 132 -31.75 8.39 -2.88
N PHE A 133 -32.27 7.93 -4.03
CA PHE A 133 -32.85 8.77 -5.07
C PHE A 133 -34.38 8.69 -5.06
N PRO A 134 -35.10 9.70 -5.59
CA PRO A 134 -36.56 9.68 -5.63
C PRO A 134 -37.11 8.41 -6.28
N ASN A 135 -37.95 7.68 -5.54
CA ASN A 135 -38.53 6.39 -5.93
C ASN A 135 -37.49 5.29 -6.24
N GLY A 136 -36.25 5.41 -5.74
CA GLY A 136 -35.20 4.44 -6.00
C GLY A 136 -34.58 4.54 -7.40
N VAL A 137 -34.81 5.63 -8.13
CA VAL A 137 -34.37 5.80 -9.51
C VAL A 137 -33.50 7.06 -9.66
N PRO A 138 -32.17 6.93 -9.86
CA PRO A 138 -31.30 8.07 -10.16
C PRO A 138 -31.59 8.65 -11.55
N ASP A 139 -31.21 9.91 -11.77
CA ASP A 139 -31.39 10.59 -13.06
C ASP A 139 -30.17 11.44 -13.42
N ARG A 140 -29.73 11.33 -14.68
CA ARG A 140 -28.62 12.05 -15.30
C ARG A 140 -28.72 13.56 -15.16
N LYS A 141 -29.93 14.11 -14.97
CA LYS A 141 -30.14 15.54 -14.70
C LYS A 141 -29.33 16.04 -13.50
N TYR A 142 -29.03 15.17 -12.53
CA TYR A 142 -28.21 15.53 -11.38
C TYR A 142 -26.73 15.72 -11.74
N LEU A 143 -26.28 15.19 -12.89
CA LEU A 143 -24.91 15.31 -13.38
C LEU A 143 -24.78 16.32 -14.53
N ASP A 144 -25.77 16.38 -15.42
CA ASP A 144 -25.76 17.19 -16.66
C ASP A 144 -25.48 18.68 -16.41
N GLY A 145 -25.98 19.23 -15.30
CA GLY A 145 -25.80 20.66 -15.00
C GLY A 145 -24.35 21.04 -14.68
N GLN A 146 -23.59 20.17 -14.02
CA GLN A 146 -22.20 20.42 -13.63
C GLN A 146 -21.19 19.84 -14.63
N TYR A 147 -21.57 18.77 -15.32
CA TYR A 147 -20.74 18.07 -16.30
C TYR A 147 -21.48 17.97 -17.64
N PRO A 148 -21.72 19.10 -18.34
CA PRO A 148 -22.50 19.09 -19.58
C PRO A 148 -21.76 18.40 -20.74
N ASP A 149 -20.44 18.63 -20.85
CA ASP A 149 -19.60 18.14 -21.95
C ASP A 149 -18.61 17.04 -21.53
N GLN A 150 -18.47 16.80 -20.22
CA GLN A 150 -17.54 15.81 -19.67
C GLN A 150 -18.30 14.50 -19.39
N PRO A 151 -17.90 13.36 -19.96
CA PRO A 151 -18.58 12.10 -19.71
C PRO A 151 -18.33 11.62 -18.27
N VAL A 152 -19.42 11.24 -17.58
CA VAL A 152 -19.39 10.78 -16.18
C VAL A 152 -19.95 9.36 -16.11
N LEU A 153 -19.27 8.49 -15.36
CA LEU A 153 -19.73 7.14 -15.00
C LEU A 153 -19.66 6.99 -13.48
N ILE A 154 -20.76 6.57 -12.86
CA ILE A 154 -20.79 6.24 -11.43
C ILE A 154 -21.30 4.82 -11.25
N ARG A 155 -20.54 3.95 -10.58
CA ARG A 155 -20.98 2.60 -10.26
C ARG A 155 -21.96 2.60 -9.08
N GLU A 156 -22.97 1.75 -9.16
CA GLU A 156 -23.89 1.45 -8.07
C GLU A 156 -23.27 0.39 -7.14
N VAL A 157 -23.72 0.30 -5.88
CA VAL A 157 -23.13 -0.59 -4.87
C VAL A 157 -23.16 -2.08 -5.24
N SER A 158 -24.10 -2.53 -6.08
CA SER A 158 -24.11 -3.89 -6.62
C SER A 158 -23.06 -4.11 -7.72
N CYS A 159 -22.55 -3.04 -8.34
CA CYS A 159 -21.80 -3.06 -9.60
C CYS A 159 -22.54 -3.65 -10.81
N HIS A 160 -23.81 -4.03 -10.68
CA HIS A 160 -24.67 -4.47 -11.78
C HIS A 160 -25.42 -3.31 -12.45
N ARG A 161 -25.18 -2.07 -11.99
CA ARG A 161 -25.75 -0.84 -12.52
C ARG A 161 -24.70 0.27 -12.55
N ILE A 162 -24.80 1.14 -13.54
CA ILE A 162 -24.04 2.39 -13.62
C ILE A 162 -24.95 3.56 -13.95
N LEU A 163 -24.63 4.73 -13.43
CA LEU A 163 -25.27 5.99 -13.77
C LEU A 163 -24.35 6.80 -14.69
N LEU A 164 -24.87 7.18 -15.84
CA LEU A 164 -24.23 8.05 -16.83
C LEU A 164 -24.91 9.41 -16.89
N ASN A 165 -24.15 10.45 -17.22
CA ASN A 165 -24.72 11.70 -17.70
C ASN A 165 -25.02 11.63 -19.21
N THR A 166 -25.60 12.69 -19.77
CA THR A 166 -25.92 12.79 -21.20
C THR A 166 -24.67 12.63 -22.08
N ALA A 167 -23.56 13.29 -21.72
CA ALA A 167 -22.30 13.16 -22.46
C ALA A 167 -21.77 11.72 -22.46
N GLY A 168 -21.89 11.00 -21.33
CA GLY A 168 -21.50 9.60 -21.19
C GLY A 168 -22.34 8.68 -22.07
N LEU A 169 -23.67 8.84 -22.08
CA LEU A 169 -24.56 8.06 -22.96
C LEU A 169 -24.21 8.25 -24.44
N ILE A 170 -24.06 9.51 -24.88
CA ILE A 170 -23.71 9.83 -26.28
C ILE A 170 -22.34 9.24 -26.64
N ARG A 171 -21.36 9.32 -25.74
CA ARG A 171 -20.01 8.75 -25.97
C ARG A 171 -20.03 7.23 -26.10
N ALA A 172 -20.92 6.56 -25.35
CA ALA A 172 -21.16 5.13 -25.46
C ALA A 172 -22.03 4.73 -26.68
N GLY A 173 -22.46 5.69 -27.51
CA GLY A 173 -23.33 5.45 -28.66
C GLY A 173 -24.79 5.15 -28.30
N ILE A 174 -25.22 5.47 -27.08
CA ILE A 174 -26.57 5.24 -26.58
C ILE A 174 -27.39 6.52 -26.79
N ASP A 175 -28.46 6.46 -27.58
CA ASP A 175 -29.38 7.60 -27.76
C ASP A 175 -30.13 7.88 -26.44
N PRO A 176 -29.90 9.02 -25.78
CA PRO A 176 -30.54 9.33 -24.52
C PRO A 176 -32.06 9.53 -24.63
N ASN A 177 -32.59 9.71 -25.84
CA ASN A 177 -34.00 9.95 -26.11
C ASN A 177 -34.72 8.73 -26.69
N GLY A 178 -34.07 7.56 -26.74
CA GLY A 178 -34.71 6.33 -27.17
C GLY A 178 -33.73 5.32 -27.74
N ALA A 179 -33.16 4.47 -26.87
CA ALA A 179 -32.38 3.30 -27.27
C ALA A 179 -33.15 1.99 -26.98
N PRO A 180 -33.09 0.98 -27.86
CA PRO A 180 -33.63 -0.34 -27.59
C PRO A 180 -32.77 -1.08 -26.57
N ASP A 181 -33.39 -1.89 -25.69
CA ASP A 181 -32.65 -2.70 -24.72
C ASP A 181 -31.88 -3.83 -25.41
N PRO A 182 -30.63 -4.14 -25.00
CA PRO A 182 -29.90 -5.30 -25.49
C PRO A 182 -30.33 -6.59 -24.77
N ASP A 183 -29.93 -7.75 -25.29
CA ASP A 183 -30.20 -9.03 -24.62
C ASP A 183 -29.47 -9.11 -23.26
N GLY A 184 -30.20 -9.51 -22.20
CA GLY A 184 -29.66 -9.70 -20.85
C GLY A 184 -29.28 -8.39 -20.13
N GLY A 185 -29.83 -7.26 -20.55
CA GLY A 185 -29.67 -5.96 -19.88
C GLY A 185 -30.70 -4.95 -20.36
N TYR A 186 -30.78 -3.79 -19.71
CA TYR A 186 -31.76 -2.76 -20.10
C TYR A 186 -31.32 -1.36 -19.70
N TYR A 187 -31.94 -0.36 -20.31
CA TYR A 187 -31.80 1.04 -19.94
C TYR A 187 -32.99 1.50 -19.11
N VAL A 188 -32.74 2.18 -18.00
CA VAL A 188 -33.82 2.69 -17.15
C VAL A 188 -34.46 3.92 -17.80
N ARG A 189 -35.79 3.88 -17.94
CA ARG A 189 -36.58 4.91 -18.62
C ARG A 189 -37.30 5.80 -17.62
N ARG A 190 -37.50 7.06 -17.99
CA ARG A 190 -38.36 8.01 -17.27
C ARG A 190 -39.84 7.61 -17.44
N GLN A 191 -40.72 8.34 -16.75
CA GLN A 191 -42.17 8.11 -16.77
C GLN A 191 -42.81 8.21 -18.18
N ASP A 192 -42.15 8.86 -19.14
CA ASP A 192 -42.60 8.92 -20.53
C ASP A 192 -42.42 7.59 -21.29
N GLY A 193 -41.71 6.62 -20.70
CA GLY A 193 -41.45 5.31 -21.28
C GLY A 193 -40.47 5.34 -22.46
N ILE A 194 -39.80 6.47 -22.71
CA ILE A 194 -38.94 6.67 -23.89
C ILE A 194 -37.57 7.23 -23.46
N THR A 195 -37.56 8.32 -22.69
CA THR A 195 -36.33 9.03 -22.36
C THR A 195 -35.55 8.30 -21.29
N LEU A 196 -34.24 8.15 -21.47
CA LEU A 196 -33.38 7.46 -20.50
C LEU A 196 -33.08 8.33 -19.28
N THR A 197 -33.13 7.72 -18.10
CA THR A 197 -32.62 8.34 -16.86
C THR A 197 -31.10 8.39 -16.85
N GLY A 198 -30.41 7.63 -17.70
CA GLY A 198 -28.96 7.49 -17.72
C GLY A 198 -28.44 6.34 -16.88
N GLU A 199 -29.32 5.62 -16.17
CA GLU A 199 -28.96 4.39 -15.50
C GLU A 199 -29.02 3.19 -16.47
N VAL A 200 -27.99 2.36 -16.42
CA VAL A 200 -27.73 1.25 -17.35
C VAL A 200 -27.48 -0.02 -16.54
N VAL A 201 -28.11 -1.14 -16.92
CA VAL A 201 -28.21 -2.36 -16.10
C VAL A 201 -27.70 -3.60 -16.84
N GLU A 202 -26.91 -4.44 -16.16
CA GLU A 202 -26.35 -5.72 -16.64
C GLU A 202 -25.63 -5.61 -18.01
N ASN A 203 -25.98 -6.46 -18.99
CA ASN A 203 -25.29 -6.50 -20.29
C ASN A 203 -25.33 -5.17 -21.06
N ALA A 204 -26.28 -4.27 -20.74
CA ALA A 204 -26.35 -2.95 -21.36
C ALA A 204 -25.12 -2.09 -21.04
N MET A 205 -24.38 -2.42 -19.97
CA MET A 205 -23.13 -1.74 -19.61
C MET A 205 -21.98 -2.03 -20.57
N THR A 206 -22.06 -3.09 -21.39
CA THR A 206 -20.99 -3.49 -22.34
C THR A 206 -20.55 -2.33 -23.23
N ALA A 207 -21.52 -1.62 -23.85
CA ALA A 207 -21.23 -0.49 -24.74
C ALA A 207 -20.50 0.66 -24.04
N VAL A 208 -20.71 0.80 -22.72
CA VAL A 208 -20.10 1.83 -21.90
C VAL A 208 -18.66 1.45 -21.56
N PHE A 209 -18.43 0.23 -21.07
CA PHE A 209 -17.07 -0.23 -20.74
C PHE A 209 -16.16 -0.34 -21.96
N ASP A 210 -16.69 -0.74 -23.12
CA ASP A 210 -15.95 -0.84 -24.38
C ASP A 210 -15.47 0.53 -24.90
N CYS A 211 -16.14 1.63 -24.53
CA CYS A 211 -15.74 2.98 -24.96
C CYS A 211 -14.82 3.70 -23.97
N LEU A 212 -14.54 3.10 -22.79
CA LEU A 212 -13.61 3.69 -21.82
C LEU A 212 -12.16 3.65 -22.36
N PRO A 213 -11.38 4.73 -22.18
CA PRO A 213 -9.97 4.71 -22.56
C PRO A 213 -9.17 3.67 -21.77
N ILE A 214 -8.33 2.93 -22.49
CA ILE A 214 -7.42 1.93 -21.91
C ILE A 214 -6.33 2.65 -21.10
N PRO A 215 -6.20 2.39 -19.77
CA PRO A 215 -5.16 3.02 -18.96
C PRO A 215 -3.75 2.58 -19.41
N PRO A 216 -2.73 3.44 -19.28
CA PRO A 216 -1.35 3.05 -19.58
C PRO A 216 -0.90 1.88 -18.70
N LEU A 217 -0.19 0.90 -19.29
CA LEU A 217 0.27 -0.31 -18.58
C LEU A 217 1.06 -0.01 -17.29
N ALA A 218 1.90 1.03 -17.31
CA ALA A 218 2.64 1.45 -16.12
C ALA A 218 1.72 1.85 -14.95
N HIS A 219 0.52 2.39 -15.23
CA HIS A 219 -0.47 2.69 -14.20
C HIS A 219 -1.18 1.43 -13.70
N VAL A 220 -1.52 0.51 -14.59
CA VAL A 220 -2.11 -0.79 -14.24
C VAL A 220 -1.20 -1.57 -13.28
N LYS A 221 0.10 -1.59 -13.56
CA LYS A 221 1.11 -2.18 -12.65
C LYS A 221 1.13 -1.50 -11.28
N ARG A 222 1.00 -0.16 -11.22
CA ARG A 222 0.88 0.58 -9.95
C ARG A 222 -0.39 0.19 -9.20
N ALA A 223 -1.52 0.09 -9.90
CA ALA A 223 -2.81 -0.31 -9.32
C ALA A 223 -2.76 -1.73 -8.73
N ILE A 224 -2.27 -2.70 -9.50
CA ILE A 224 -2.12 -4.08 -9.03
C ILE A 224 -1.16 -4.16 -7.85
N HIS A 225 0.01 -3.53 -7.94
CA HIS A 225 0.97 -3.53 -6.82
C HIS A 225 0.39 -2.87 -5.56
N HIS A 226 -0.39 -1.79 -5.71
CA HIS A 226 -1.09 -1.17 -4.59
C HIS A 226 -2.13 -2.12 -3.98
N ALA A 227 -2.94 -2.79 -4.82
CA ALA A 227 -3.93 -3.76 -4.38
C ALA A 227 -3.29 -4.95 -3.65
N VAL A 228 -2.20 -5.51 -4.19
CA VAL A 228 -1.38 -6.56 -3.54
C VAL A 228 -0.90 -6.11 -2.15
N SER A 229 -0.41 -4.86 -2.03
CA SER A 229 0.01 -4.33 -0.71
C SER A 229 -1.13 -4.25 0.30
N ILE A 230 -2.37 -4.04 -0.15
CA ILE A 230 -3.56 -4.05 0.71
C ILE A 230 -3.92 -5.49 1.07
N CYS A 231 -3.96 -6.42 0.12
CA CYS A 231 -4.16 -7.85 0.36
C CYS A 231 -3.25 -8.37 1.49
N HIS A 232 -1.96 -7.99 1.47
CA HIS A 232 -1.01 -8.39 2.51
C HIS A 232 -1.32 -7.82 3.89
N LYS A 233 -1.96 -6.65 4.01
CA LYS A 233 -2.41 -6.13 5.32
C LYS A 233 -3.50 -7.00 5.94
N PHE A 234 -4.23 -7.75 5.11
CA PHE A 234 -5.29 -8.67 5.51
C PHE A 234 -4.87 -10.14 5.43
N GLY A 235 -3.58 -10.42 5.26
CA GLY A 235 -3.05 -11.79 5.30
C GLY A 235 -3.25 -12.61 4.03
N ILE A 236 -3.66 -11.99 2.94
CA ILE A 236 -3.87 -12.65 1.65
C ILE A 236 -2.51 -12.81 0.95
N THR A 237 -2.22 -14.06 0.58
CA THR A 237 -0.96 -14.49 -0.07
C THR A 237 -1.18 -15.17 -1.42
N SER A 238 -2.43 -15.51 -1.72
CA SER A 238 -2.85 -15.97 -3.04
C SER A 238 -4.29 -15.55 -3.32
N CYS A 239 -4.66 -15.37 -4.58
CA CYS A 239 -6.02 -15.06 -4.96
C CYS A 239 -6.43 -15.63 -6.32
N GLN A 240 -7.73 -15.64 -6.57
CA GLN A 240 -8.32 -15.86 -7.88
C GLN A 240 -8.87 -14.55 -8.42
N GLU A 241 -8.17 -13.95 -9.39
CA GLU A 241 -8.65 -12.78 -10.13
C GLU A 241 -9.80 -13.22 -11.03
N ALA A 242 -11.02 -12.77 -10.72
CA ALA A 242 -12.24 -13.26 -11.34
C ALA A 242 -12.59 -12.57 -12.68
N SER A 243 -11.89 -11.48 -13.05
CA SER A 243 -12.11 -10.74 -14.30
C SER A 243 -10.80 -10.40 -15.01
N ALA A 244 -9.91 -11.37 -15.18
CA ALA A 244 -8.64 -11.14 -15.87
C ALA A 244 -8.87 -10.81 -17.36
N ASN A 245 -8.10 -9.84 -17.85
CA ASN A 245 -8.11 -9.37 -19.24
C ASN A 245 -6.68 -9.18 -19.77
N THR A 246 -6.51 -8.82 -21.03
CA THR A 246 -5.20 -8.70 -21.68
C THR A 246 -4.28 -7.75 -20.92
N LEU A 247 -4.81 -6.59 -20.53
CA LEU A 247 -4.06 -5.56 -19.81
C LEU A 247 -3.57 -6.05 -18.45
N TYR A 248 -4.41 -6.80 -17.72
CA TYR A 248 -4.06 -7.44 -16.45
C TYR A 248 -2.91 -8.43 -16.63
N LEU A 249 -3.03 -9.36 -17.58
CA LEU A 249 -2.04 -10.41 -17.83
C LEU A 249 -0.68 -9.83 -18.20
N HIS A 250 -0.63 -8.78 -19.03
CA HIS A 250 0.61 -8.04 -19.31
C HIS A 250 1.20 -7.40 -18.05
N ALA A 251 0.37 -6.76 -17.22
CA ALA A 251 0.84 -6.08 -16.02
C ALA A 251 1.42 -7.05 -14.97
N VAL A 252 0.73 -8.15 -14.67
CA VAL A 252 1.23 -9.16 -13.71
C VAL A 252 2.45 -9.87 -14.27
N ARG A 253 2.53 -10.10 -15.58
CA ARG A 253 3.70 -10.69 -16.23
C ARG A 253 4.93 -9.76 -16.11
N GLU A 254 4.76 -8.46 -16.34
CA GLU A 254 5.86 -7.52 -16.15
C GLU A 254 6.28 -7.38 -14.68
N LEU A 255 5.32 -7.34 -13.74
CA LEU A 255 5.63 -7.31 -12.30
C LEU A 255 6.40 -8.55 -11.86
N GLU A 256 6.05 -9.71 -12.38
CA GLU A 256 6.78 -10.96 -12.16
C GLU A 256 8.21 -10.88 -12.70
N LEU A 257 8.40 -10.44 -13.95
CA LEU A 257 9.74 -10.29 -14.55
C LEU A 257 10.60 -9.25 -13.80
N GLU A 258 9.96 -8.27 -13.17
CA GLU A 258 10.59 -7.28 -12.30
C GLU A 258 10.86 -7.78 -10.87
N ASN A 259 10.43 -9.00 -10.52
CA ASN A 259 10.49 -9.55 -9.16
C ASN A 259 9.75 -8.69 -8.11
N ARG A 260 8.63 -8.09 -8.56
CA ARG A 260 7.76 -7.17 -7.82
C ARG A 260 6.34 -7.71 -7.65
N LEU A 261 6.10 -8.97 -8.02
CA LEU A 261 4.86 -9.68 -7.78
C LEU A 261 5.03 -10.61 -6.57
N ASP A 262 4.53 -10.17 -5.41
CA ASP A 262 4.60 -10.92 -4.15
C ASP A 262 3.25 -11.58 -3.80
N LEU A 263 2.50 -12.04 -4.81
CA LEU A 263 1.19 -12.68 -4.65
C LEU A 263 1.02 -13.80 -5.69
N ASP A 264 0.54 -14.96 -5.27
CA ASP A 264 0.15 -16.05 -6.19
C ASP A 264 -1.24 -15.75 -6.79
N ILE A 265 -1.32 -15.56 -8.11
CA ILE A 265 -2.54 -15.12 -8.82
C ILE A 265 -3.01 -16.18 -9.80
N HIS A 266 -4.27 -16.57 -9.66
CA HIS A 266 -4.99 -17.47 -10.57
C HIS A 266 -5.97 -16.66 -11.43
N THR A 267 -5.57 -16.39 -12.67
CA THR A 267 -6.28 -15.47 -13.57
C THR A 267 -7.44 -16.16 -14.27
N HIS A 268 -8.67 -15.84 -13.88
CA HIS A 268 -9.86 -16.29 -14.59
C HIS A 268 -10.18 -15.31 -15.71
N ILE A 269 -9.89 -15.71 -16.94
CA ILE A 269 -10.12 -14.87 -18.12
C ILE A 269 -11.60 -14.96 -18.49
N VAL A 270 -12.25 -13.81 -18.66
CA VAL A 270 -13.69 -13.77 -18.95
C VAL A 270 -13.97 -14.29 -20.35
N SER A 271 -14.87 -15.27 -20.43
CA SER A 271 -15.37 -15.80 -21.70
C SER A 271 -16.67 -15.15 -22.13
N ALA A 272 -17.64 -14.93 -21.24
CA ALA A 272 -18.93 -14.29 -21.55
C ALA A 272 -19.78 -14.06 -20.29
N PRO A 273 -20.69 -13.07 -20.33
CA PRO A 273 -20.55 -11.81 -21.04
C PRO A 273 -19.29 -11.04 -20.60
N VAL A 274 -18.90 -10.01 -21.35
CA VAL A 274 -17.56 -9.39 -21.26
C VAL A 274 -17.51 -8.04 -20.58
N TYR A 275 -18.67 -7.47 -20.19
CA TYR A 275 -18.74 -6.10 -19.68
C TYR A 275 -17.84 -5.86 -18.45
N PHE A 276 -17.73 -6.81 -17.53
CA PHE A 276 -16.84 -6.72 -16.36
C PHE A 276 -15.34 -6.85 -16.70
N ALA A 277 -14.99 -7.41 -17.86
CA ALA A 277 -13.60 -7.53 -18.30
C ALA A 277 -13.06 -6.25 -18.95
N MET A 278 -13.94 -5.32 -19.34
CA MET A 278 -13.58 -4.08 -20.04
C MET A 278 -12.73 -4.34 -21.30
N GLU A 279 -13.04 -5.42 -22.02
CA GLU A 279 -12.35 -5.84 -23.23
C GLU A 279 -13.32 -6.54 -24.18
N PRO A 280 -13.25 -6.28 -25.50
CA PRO A 280 -14.15 -6.91 -26.46
C PRO A 280 -14.06 -8.44 -26.51
N GLN A 281 -15.18 -9.08 -26.83
CA GLN A 281 -15.36 -10.54 -26.87
C GLN A 281 -14.32 -11.30 -27.71
N ASP A 282 -14.03 -10.82 -28.92
CA ASP A 282 -13.07 -11.49 -29.82
C ASP A 282 -11.64 -11.42 -29.28
N SER A 283 -11.29 -10.32 -28.61
CA SER A 283 -9.99 -10.13 -27.99
C SER A 283 -9.81 -11.09 -26.81
N LEU A 284 -10.82 -11.20 -25.94
CA LEU A 284 -10.82 -12.15 -24.82
C LEU A 284 -10.79 -13.61 -25.28
N ALA A 285 -11.55 -13.95 -26.33
CA ALA A 285 -11.50 -15.29 -26.93
C ALA A 285 -10.09 -15.63 -27.42
N GLY A 286 -9.43 -14.71 -28.12
CA GLY A 286 -8.04 -14.84 -28.54
C GLY A 286 -7.07 -14.92 -27.36
N LEU A 287 -7.28 -14.13 -26.31
CA LEU A 287 -6.48 -14.14 -25.09
C LEU A 287 -6.52 -15.51 -24.40
N ILE A 288 -7.70 -16.13 -24.27
CA ILE A 288 -7.86 -17.48 -23.70
C ILE A 288 -7.08 -18.51 -24.52
N ASP A 289 -7.00 -18.36 -25.85
CA ASP A 289 -6.26 -19.27 -26.71
C ASP A 289 -4.74 -19.13 -26.56
N VAL A 290 -4.22 -17.97 -26.16
CA VAL A 290 -2.78 -17.71 -25.93
C VAL A 290 -2.36 -17.59 -24.46
N ALA A 291 -3.28 -17.79 -23.52
CA ALA A 291 -3.11 -17.52 -22.09
C ALA A 291 -1.93 -18.25 -21.44
N GLU A 292 -1.59 -19.46 -21.91
CA GLU A 292 -0.45 -20.23 -21.39
C GLU A 292 0.89 -19.47 -21.58
N GLY A 293 1.00 -18.61 -22.60
CA GLY A 293 2.18 -17.78 -22.85
C GLY A 293 2.48 -16.75 -21.74
N PHE A 294 1.49 -16.41 -20.91
CA PHE A 294 1.65 -15.49 -19.80
C PHE A 294 2.03 -16.17 -18.47
N ARG A 295 1.88 -17.50 -18.40
CA ARG A 295 2.13 -18.28 -17.19
C ARG A 295 3.55 -18.06 -16.65
N SER A 296 3.66 -17.91 -15.33
CA SER A 296 4.93 -17.72 -14.62
C SER A 296 4.95 -18.50 -13.30
N ARG A 297 5.85 -18.15 -12.36
CA ARG A 297 5.94 -18.78 -11.04
C ARG A 297 4.68 -18.47 -10.23
N HIS A 298 4.27 -17.20 -10.23
CA HIS A 298 3.14 -16.69 -9.44
C HIS A 298 1.90 -16.34 -10.29
N VAL A 299 1.96 -16.44 -11.63
CA VAL A 299 0.81 -16.17 -12.51
C VAL A 299 0.36 -17.48 -13.17
N HIS A 300 -0.89 -17.86 -12.91
CA HIS A 300 -1.52 -19.09 -13.39
C HIS A 300 -2.72 -18.78 -14.29
N THR A 301 -2.76 -19.36 -15.49
CA THR A 301 -3.67 -18.92 -16.56
C THR A 301 -4.63 -19.99 -17.07
N GLN A 302 -4.73 -21.12 -16.37
CA GLN A 302 -5.61 -22.24 -16.76
C GLN A 302 -7.10 -22.06 -16.39
N PHE A 303 -7.57 -20.83 -16.18
CA PHE A 303 -8.91 -20.55 -15.63
C PHE A 303 -9.73 -19.63 -16.54
N VAL A 304 -11.03 -19.92 -16.65
CA VAL A 304 -11.99 -19.18 -17.48
C VAL A 304 -13.19 -18.77 -16.63
N LYS A 305 -13.66 -17.52 -16.75
CA LYS A 305 -14.86 -17.01 -16.04
C LYS A 305 -16.07 -16.92 -16.99
N PHE A 306 -17.23 -17.27 -16.48
CA PHE A 306 -18.54 -16.99 -17.09
C PHE A 306 -19.42 -16.23 -16.09
N TRP A 307 -20.21 -15.27 -16.58
CA TRP A 307 -21.29 -14.64 -15.81
C TRP A 307 -22.64 -15.21 -16.27
N LEU A 308 -23.39 -15.87 -15.38
CA LEU A 308 -24.65 -16.51 -15.79
C LEU A 308 -25.90 -15.69 -15.44
N ASP A 309 -25.83 -14.86 -14.40
CA ASP A 309 -26.92 -14.00 -13.94
C ASP A 309 -26.39 -12.74 -13.25
N GLY A 310 -27.31 -11.91 -12.76
CA GLY A 310 -27.01 -10.67 -12.04
C GLY A 310 -26.74 -10.87 -10.55
N ALA A 311 -27.17 -9.92 -9.72
CA ALA A 311 -26.98 -9.94 -8.27
C ALA A 311 -28.29 -10.09 -7.48
N PRO A 312 -28.25 -10.79 -6.34
CA PRO A 312 -29.37 -10.90 -5.43
C PRO A 312 -29.33 -9.73 -4.45
N LEU A 313 -29.36 -8.50 -4.98
CA LEU A 313 -29.28 -7.27 -4.21
C LEU A 313 -30.43 -6.32 -4.58
N PRO A 314 -30.94 -5.55 -3.59
CA PRO A 314 -31.93 -4.51 -3.86
C PRO A 314 -31.37 -3.43 -4.79
N PRO A 315 -32.23 -2.70 -5.51
CA PRO A 315 -33.70 -2.78 -5.45
C PRO A 315 -34.38 -3.73 -6.47
N GLU A 316 -33.66 -4.36 -7.40
CA GLU A 316 -34.27 -5.08 -8.55
C GLU A 316 -34.10 -6.62 -8.52
N PHE A 317 -33.12 -7.16 -7.78
CA PHE A 317 -32.86 -8.63 -7.70
C PHE A 317 -32.75 -9.30 -9.09
N THR A 318 -31.62 -9.08 -9.77
CA THR A 318 -31.37 -9.51 -11.16
C THR A 318 -30.81 -10.94 -11.28
N GLN A 319 -30.72 -11.68 -10.17
CA GLN A 319 -30.32 -13.09 -10.18
C GLN A 319 -31.34 -13.98 -10.90
N ALA A 320 -30.88 -15.09 -11.49
CA ALA A 320 -31.75 -16.02 -12.19
C ALA A 320 -32.25 -17.12 -11.24
N ASP A 321 -33.50 -17.01 -10.80
CA ASP A 321 -34.18 -18.01 -9.97
C ASP A 321 -34.93 -19.06 -10.80
N LEU A 322 -35.62 -19.98 -10.11
CA LEU A 322 -36.43 -21.03 -10.72
C LEU A 322 -37.89 -20.59 -10.87
N ASP A 323 -38.51 -20.96 -11.99
CA ASP A 323 -39.95 -20.81 -12.20
C ASP A 323 -40.76 -21.86 -11.40
N ALA A 324 -42.09 -21.81 -11.51
CA ALA A 324 -42.99 -22.73 -10.82
C ALA A 324 -42.81 -24.22 -11.23
N ASN A 325 -42.16 -24.49 -12.37
CA ASN A 325 -41.85 -25.83 -12.87
C ASN A 325 -40.43 -26.26 -12.50
N GLY A 326 -39.69 -25.45 -11.73
CA GLY A 326 -38.30 -25.71 -11.37
C GLY A 326 -37.34 -25.54 -12.54
N GLN A 327 -37.67 -24.75 -13.56
CA GLN A 327 -36.79 -24.39 -14.66
C GLN A 327 -36.16 -23.00 -14.43
N PRO A 328 -34.91 -22.76 -14.85
CA PRO A 328 -34.31 -21.42 -14.76
C PRO A 328 -35.15 -20.38 -15.51
N ILE A 329 -35.38 -19.21 -14.90
CA ILE A 329 -36.08 -18.09 -15.54
C ILE A 329 -35.19 -17.51 -16.64
N PRO A 330 -35.56 -17.61 -17.93
CA PRO A 330 -34.65 -17.28 -19.03
C PRO A 330 -34.28 -15.80 -19.14
N THR A 331 -35.16 -14.89 -18.71
CA THR A 331 -34.97 -13.43 -18.85
C THR A 331 -33.86 -12.86 -17.97
N HIS A 332 -33.45 -13.58 -16.93
CA HIS A 332 -32.36 -13.16 -16.02
C HIS A 332 -31.04 -13.90 -16.31
N LEU A 333 -31.04 -14.80 -17.29
CA LEU A 333 -29.82 -15.48 -17.72
C LEU A 333 -29.04 -14.61 -18.71
N ALA A 334 -27.76 -14.40 -18.43
CA ALA A 334 -26.88 -13.59 -19.27
C ALA A 334 -26.35 -14.34 -20.49
N VAL A 335 -26.44 -15.67 -20.52
CA VAL A 335 -25.97 -16.52 -21.62
C VAL A 335 -26.95 -17.67 -21.92
N ASP A 336 -27.01 -18.07 -23.19
CA ASP A 336 -27.78 -19.22 -23.64
C ASP A 336 -27.16 -20.56 -23.18
N LYS A 337 -28.01 -21.57 -22.93
CA LYS A 337 -27.61 -22.91 -22.47
C LYS A 337 -26.73 -23.65 -23.47
N ASP A 338 -27.04 -23.60 -24.76
CA ASP A 338 -26.27 -24.30 -25.79
C ASP A 338 -24.92 -23.63 -26.03
N PHE A 339 -24.88 -22.29 -25.97
CA PHE A 339 -23.62 -21.55 -25.94
C PHE A 339 -22.76 -21.99 -24.75
N LEU A 340 -23.32 -21.94 -23.53
CA LEU A 340 -22.59 -22.29 -22.32
C LEU A 340 -22.05 -23.73 -22.37
N TYR A 341 -22.86 -24.70 -22.79
CA TYR A 341 -22.42 -26.08 -22.94
C TYR A 341 -21.26 -26.23 -23.92
N LYS A 342 -21.32 -25.60 -25.10
CA LYS A 342 -20.24 -25.65 -26.09
C LYS A 342 -18.95 -25.04 -25.55
N ALA A 343 -19.05 -23.89 -24.87
CA ALA A 343 -17.91 -23.18 -24.31
C ALA A 343 -17.27 -23.95 -23.15
N VAL A 344 -18.06 -24.39 -22.16
CA VAL A 344 -17.55 -25.20 -21.03
C VAL A 344 -16.93 -26.50 -21.54
N LYS A 345 -17.56 -27.20 -22.49
CA LYS A 345 -16.99 -28.40 -23.11
C LYS A 345 -15.65 -28.12 -23.81
N LYS A 346 -15.52 -26.99 -24.53
CA LYS A 346 -14.27 -26.58 -25.20
C LYS A 346 -13.15 -26.41 -24.18
N TYR A 347 -13.39 -25.70 -23.08
CA TYR A 347 -12.37 -25.39 -22.08
C TYR A 347 -12.06 -26.56 -21.16
N ASP A 348 -13.07 -27.34 -20.76
CA ASP A 348 -12.90 -28.60 -20.04
C ASP A 348 -12.03 -29.60 -20.81
N GLY A 349 -12.26 -29.74 -22.13
CA GLY A 349 -11.43 -30.56 -23.02
C GLY A 349 -9.98 -30.07 -23.18
N ARG A 350 -9.69 -28.82 -22.80
CA ARG A 350 -8.33 -28.26 -22.72
C ARG A 350 -7.72 -28.39 -21.31
N GLY A 351 -8.43 -29.00 -20.37
CA GLY A 351 -8.02 -29.10 -18.97
C GLY A 351 -8.15 -27.80 -18.18
N MET A 352 -8.89 -26.81 -18.70
CA MET A 352 -9.08 -25.52 -18.03
C MET A 352 -10.27 -25.56 -17.06
N THR A 353 -10.13 -24.90 -15.92
CA THR A 353 -11.21 -24.74 -14.94
C THR A 353 -12.12 -23.59 -15.33
N CYS A 354 -13.40 -23.87 -15.56
CA CYS A 354 -14.44 -22.85 -15.69
C CYS A 354 -14.99 -22.47 -14.32
N LYS A 355 -14.98 -21.18 -14.00
CA LYS A 355 -15.71 -20.58 -12.88
C LYS A 355 -16.96 -19.89 -13.41
N LEU A 356 -18.13 -20.25 -12.89
CA LEU A 356 -19.42 -19.72 -13.32
C LEU A 356 -20.04 -18.92 -12.17
N HIS A 357 -20.29 -17.63 -12.39
CA HIS A 357 -21.08 -16.78 -11.49
C HIS A 357 -22.50 -17.33 -11.36
N VAL A 358 -22.94 -17.62 -10.13
CA VAL A 358 -24.31 -18.09 -9.85
C VAL A 358 -24.86 -17.46 -8.57
N ALA A 359 -25.70 -16.44 -8.71
CA ALA A 359 -26.37 -15.80 -7.58
C ALA A 359 -27.70 -16.48 -7.22
N GLY A 360 -28.47 -16.89 -8.23
CA GLY A 360 -29.81 -17.48 -8.09
C GLY A 360 -29.85 -19.01 -8.21
N GLU A 361 -30.97 -19.60 -7.80
CA GLU A 361 -31.15 -21.06 -7.86
C GLU A 361 -31.20 -21.59 -9.30
N GLY A 362 -31.70 -20.80 -10.24
CA GLY A 362 -31.82 -21.12 -11.65
C GLY A 362 -30.48 -21.16 -12.36
N SER A 363 -29.62 -20.16 -12.14
CA SER A 363 -28.26 -20.15 -12.70
C SER A 363 -27.41 -21.29 -12.14
N ALA A 364 -27.53 -21.59 -10.84
CA ALA A 364 -26.88 -22.76 -10.22
C ALA A 364 -27.32 -24.08 -10.86
N ARG A 365 -28.63 -24.28 -11.06
CA ARG A 365 -29.17 -25.49 -11.72
C ARG A 365 -28.69 -25.61 -13.17
N LEU A 366 -28.75 -24.53 -13.94
CA LEU A 366 -28.28 -24.51 -15.32
C LEU A 366 -26.80 -24.91 -15.41
N ALA A 367 -25.96 -24.34 -14.54
CA ALA A 367 -24.53 -24.64 -14.55
C ALA A 367 -24.26 -26.11 -14.20
N LEU A 368 -24.93 -26.66 -13.18
CA LEU A 368 -24.82 -28.07 -12.81
C LEU A 368 -25.33 -29.01 -13.93
N ASP A 369 -26.37 -28.62 -14.67
CA ASP A 369 -26.87 -29.38 -15.83
C ASP A 369 -25.83 -29.42 -16.96
N VAL A 370 -25.22 -28.26 -17.26
CA VAL A 370 -24.17 -28.17 -18.27
C VAL A 370 -22.96 -29.00 -17.86
N ILE A 371 -22.50 -28.90 -16.61
CA ILE A 371 -21.35 -29.65 -16.12
C ILE A 371 -21.65 -31.16 -16.12
N ALA A 372 -22.86 -31.58 -15.71
CA ALA A 372 -23.27 -32.98 -15.80
C ALA A 372 -23.15 -33.52 -17.23
N LYS A 373 -23.65 -32.77 -18.21
CA LYS A 373 -23.55 -33.13 -19.63
C LYS A 373 -22.11 -33.15 -20.14
N VAL A 374 -21.24 -32.26 -19.67
CA VAL A 374 -19.81 -32.28 -20.00
C VAL A 374 -19.14 -33.52 -19.40
N ARG A 375 -19.50 -33.92 -18.17
CA ARG A 375 -18.97 -35.11 -17.50
C ARG A 375 -19.37 -36.42 -18.17
N GLU A 376 -20.48 -36.47 -18.92
CA GLU A 376 -20.81 -37.63 -19.78
C GLU A 376 -19.71 -37.91 -20.83
N GLY A 377 -19.08 -36.85 -21.36
CA GLY A 377 -18.00 -36.95 -22.34
C GLY A 377 -16.59 -36.89 -21.74
N ASN A 378 -16.42 -36.31 -20.56
CA ASN A 378 -15.15 -36.23 -19.84
C ASN A 378 -15.32 -36.42 -18.32
N PRO A 379 -15.48 -37.68 -17.85
CA PRO A 379 -15.76 -37.98 -16.43
C PRO A 379 -14.64 -37.54 -15.47
N ALA A 380 -13.39 -37.49 -15.95
CA ALA A 380 -12.21 -37.11 -15.18
C ALA A 380 -11.74 -35.67 -15.47
N GLY A 381 -12.62 -34.83 -16.02
CA GLY A 381 -12.29 -33.44 -16.35
C GLY A 381 -11.93 -32.58 -15.14
N PRO A 382 -11.43 -31.35 -15.40
CA PRO A 382 -11.01 -30.40 -14.36
C PRO A 382 -12.13 -30.11 -13.34
N ARG A 383 -11.74 -29.67 -12.14
CA ARG A 383 -12.68 -29.22 -11.13
C ARG A 383 -13.21 -27.84 -11.52
N HIS A 384 -14.48 -27.75 -11.88
CA HIS A 384 -15.14 -26.47 -12.18
C HIS A 384 -15.63 -25.79 -10.89
N GLU A 385 -15.88 -24.49 -10.95
CA GLU A 385 -16.26 -23.69 -9.78
C GLU A 385 -17.58 -22.96 -10.02
N LEU A 386 -18.46 -22.96 -9.03
CA LEU A 386 -19.66 -22.13 -8.98
C LEU A 386 -19.42 -21.02 -7.97
N ALA A 387 -19.40 -19.77 -8.44
CA ALA A 387 -19.09 -18.60 -7.64
C ALA A 387 -20.32 -18.01 -6.95
N HIS A 388 -20.10 -17.44 -5.77
CA HIS A 388 -21.07 -16.95 -4.79
C HIS A 388 -21.95 -18.03 -4.15
N CYS A 389 -22.62 -18.87 -4.96
CA CYS A 389 -23.55 -19.90 -4.47
C CYS A 389 -24.53 -19.37 -3.41
N ASN A 390 -24.97 -18.11 -3.57
CA ASN A 390 -25.82 -17.40 -2.61
C ASN A 390 -27.12 -18.17 -2.37
N ALA A 391 -27.72 -18.67 -3.45
CA ALA A 391 -28.86 -19.57 -3.42
C ALA A 391 -28.61 -20.83 -4.25
N VAL A 392 -28.76 -21.99 -3.62
CA VAL A 392 -28.72 -23.30 -4.29
C VAL A 392 -29.95 -24.07 -3.86
N HIS A 393 -30.77 -24.50 -4.83
CA HIS A 393 -31.95 -25.29 -4.52
C HIS A 393 -31.54 -26.61 -3.84
N LYS A 394 -32.33 -27.05 -2.85
CA LYS A 394 -32.02 -28.23 -2.02
C LYS A 394 -31.71 -29.51 -2.82
N ASP A 395 -32.39 -29.70 -3.96
CA ASP A 395 -32.24 -30.88 -4.82
C ASP A 395 -30.92 -30.86 -5.61
N ASP A 396 -30.29 -29.69 -5.73
CA ASP A 396 -29.04 -29.50 -6.46
C ASP A 396 -27.79 -29.62 -5.59
N ILE A 397 -27.91 -29.46 -4.27
CA ILE A 397 -26.79 -29.52 -3.30
C ILE A 397 -26.00 -30.82 -3.41
N ALA A 398 -26.69 -31.96 -3.58
CA ALA A 398 -26.06 -33.28 -3.66
C ALA A 398 -25.29 -33.50 -4.98
N ARG A 399 -25.47 -32.63 -5.98
CA ARG A 399 -24.85 -32.77 -7.30
C ARG A 399 -23.40 -32.28 -7.34
N PHE A 400 -22.99 -31.38 -6.43
CA PHE A 400 -21.66 -30.77 -6.46
C PHE A 400 -20.52 -31.80 -6.37
N ALA A 401 -20.59 -32.70 -5.39
CA ALA A 401 -19.54 -33.70 -5.15
C ALA A 401 -19.36 -34.69 -6.32
N PRO A 402 -20.40 -35.39 -6.83
CA PRO A 402 -20.25 -36.33 -7.94
C PRO A 402 -19.85 -35.66 -9.26
N LEU A 403 -20.17 -34.37 -9.44
CA LEU A 403 -19.77 -33.61 -10.62
C LEU A 403 -18.35 -33.01 -10.52
N ASN A 404 -17.67 -33.20 -9.39
CA ASN A 404 -16.37 -32.58 -9.11
C ASN A 404 -16.41 -31.05 -9.22
N VAL A 405 -17.38 -30.42 -8.56
CA VAL A 405 -17.60 -28.96 -8.58
C VAL A 405 -17.25 -28.36 -7.21
N THR A 406 -16.52 -27.25 -7.21
CA THR A 406 -16.28 -26.41 -6.03
C THR A 406 -17.42 -25.41 -5.89
N ALA A 407 -17.94 -25.24 -4.67
CA ALA A 407 -18.78 -24.10 -4.33
C ALA A 407 -17.90 -22.99 -3.71
N GLU A 408 -17.79 -21.86 -4.39
CA GLU A 408 -17.18 -20.66 -3.82
C GLU A 408 -18.27 -19.78 -3.19
N MET A 409 -18.01 -19.30 -1.98
CA MET A 409 -18.93 -18.49 -1.18
C MET A 409 -18.31 -17.12 -0.89
N SER A 410 -19.08 -16.03 -0.99
CA SER A 410 -18.54 -14.66 -0.84
C SER A 410 -19.14 -13.90 0.36
N PRO A 411 -18.98 -14.38 1.62
CA PRO A 411 -19.66 -13.84 2.79
C PRO A 411 -19.33 -12.37 3.04
N ALA A 412 -18.21 -11.86 2.55
CA ALA A 412 -17.86 -10.44 2.69
C ALA A 412 -18.91 -9.48 2.11
N ILE A 413 -19.60 -9.88 1.03
CA ILE A 413 -20.68 -9.09 0.43
C ILE A 413 -22.00 -9.34 1.18
N PHE A 414 -22.34 -10.61 1.39
CA PHE A 414 -23.66 -11.03 1.87
C PHE A 414 -23.61 -11.40 3.37
N HIS A 415 -23.08 -10.50 4.20
CA HIS A 415 -23.00 -10.70 5.66
C HIS A 415 -24.15 -10.01 6.41
N HIS A 416 -24.04 -10.08 7.74
CA HIS A 416 -25.08 -9.83 8.73
C HIS A 416 -26.01 -8.64 8.42
N ASP A 417 -25.50 -7.46 8.10
CA ASP A 417 -26.34 -6.26 7.95
C ASP A 417 -27.26 -6.36 6.72
N VAL A 418 -26.72 -6.81 5.57
CA VAL A 418 -27.52 -7.05 4.35
C VAL A 418 -28.52 -8.18 4.56
N VAL A 419 -28.11 -9.22 5.29
CA VAL A 419 -28.97 -10.37 5.63
C VAL A 419 -30.04 -10.02 6.66
N GLU A 420 -29.78 -9.11 7.59
CA GLU A 420 -30.77 -8.61 8.54
C GLU A 420 -31.83 -7.76 7.85
N GLU A 421 -31.43 -6.95 6.87
CA GLU A 421 -32.33 -6.13 6.08
C GLU A 421 -33.13 -6.96 5.06
N TYR A 422 -32.52 -8.00 4.48
CA TYR A 422 -33.11 -8.89 3.46
C TYR A 422 -32.93 -10.38 3.84
N PRO A 423 -33.69 -10.90 4.82
CA PRO A 423 -33.53 -12.27 5.33
C PRO A 423 -33.70 -13.38 4.27
N GLU A 424 -34.45 -13.11 3.19
CA GLU A 424 -34.65 -13.99 2.05
C GLU A 424 -33.36 -14.25 1.24
N LEU A 425 -32.35 -13.40 1.39
CA LEU A 425 -31.02 -13.59 0.81
C LEU A 425 -30.17 -14.61 1.59
N ASN A 426 -30.58 -14.96 2.81
CA ASN A 426 -29.89 -15.91 3.68
C ASN A 426 -30.21 -17.37 3.36
N LYS A 427 -30.18 -17.75 2.07
CA LYS A 427 -30.36 -19.15 1.62
C LYS A 427 -29.09 -20.00 1.75
N TRP A 428 -28.00 -19.38 2.18
CA TRP A 428 -26.63 -19.86 2.13
C TRP A 428 -26.48 -21.31 2.60
N ALA A 429 -26.31 -22.23 1.65
CA ALA A 429 -26.32 -23.66 1.90
C ALA A 429 -24.97 -24.19 2.43
N PHE A 430 -24.24 -23.43 3.26
CA PHE A 430 -22.90 -23.77 3.74
C PHE A 430 -22.80 -25.20 4.25
N ASN A 431 -23.65 -25.53 5.22
CA ASN A 431 -23.67 -26.87 5.80
C ASN A 431 -24.17 -27.93 4.81
N GLY A 432 -25.13 -27.60 3.94
CA GLY A 432 -25.64 -28.55 2.95
C GLY A 432 -24.56 -28.97 1.96
N VAL A 433 -23.84 -27.98 1.41
CA VAL A 433 -22.74 -28.19 0.47
C VAL A 433 -21.56 -28.89 1.15
N LEU A 434 -21.16 -28.46 2.35
CA LEU A 434 -20.09 -29.14 3.09
C LEU A 434 -20.48 -30.59 3.44
N ALA A 435 -21.75 -30.84 3.79
CA ALA A 435 -22.27 -32.17 4.10
C ALA A 435 -22.35 -33.08 2.87
N SER A 436 -22.57 -32.53 1.66
CA SER A 436 -22.61 -33.32 0.42
C SER A 436 -21.25 -33.88 0.01
N GLY A 437 -20.17 -33.38 0.63
CA GLY A 437 -18.80 -33.77 0.30
C GLY A 437 -18.13 -32.89 -0.75
N ALA A 438 -18.81 -31.84 -1.20
CA ALA A 438 -18.25 -30.88 -2.13
C ALA A 438 -17.06 -30.11 -1.50
N LEU A 439 -16.13 -29.67 -2.37
CA LEU A 439 -15.13 -28.71 -1.96
C LEU A 439 -15.79 -27.33 -1.84
N MET A 440 -15.42 -26.58 -0.80
CA MET A 440 -15.92 -25.23 -0.55
C MET A 440 -14.76 -24.28 -0.33
N THR A 441 -14.86 -23.10 -0.96
CA THR A 441 -13.91 -22.00 -0.84
C THR A 441 -14.62 -20.71 -0.46
N ILE A 442 -13.86 -19.70 -0.03
CA ILE A 442 -14.38 -18.39 0.36
C ILE A 442 -13.60 -17.28 -0.36
N GLY A 443 -14.33 -16.35 -0.95
CA GLY A 443 -13.81 -15.15 -1.61
C GLY A 443 -14.26 -13.85 -0.92
N SER A 444 -13.45 -12.81 -1.05
CA SER A 444 -13.79 -11.45 -0.59
C SER A 444 -14.68 -10.72 -1.56
N ASP A 445 -14.57 -11.09 -2.83
CA ASP A 445 -15.09 -10.38 -3.98
C ASP A 445 -14.74 -8.87 -3.91
N TRP A 446 -13.46 -8.61 -3.61
CA TRP A 446 -12.97 -7.27 -3.32
C TRP A 446 -13.02 -6.37 -4.55
N MET A 447 -14.09 -5.60 -4.57
CA MET A 447 -14.35 -4.36 -5.28
C MET A 447 -15.56 -3.66 -4.64
N LEU A 448 -16.51 -4.44 -4.10
CA LEU A 448 -17.67 -3.94 -3.35
C LEU A 448 -17.32 -3.59 -1.90
N PRO A 449 -16.70 -4.51 -1.11
CA PRO A 449 -16.36 -4.20 0.26
C PRO A 449 -15.22 -3.17 0.31
N GLU A 450 -15.18 -2.37 1.38
CA GLU A 450 -14.14 -1.34 1.54
C GLU A 450 -12.71 -1.95 1.57
N THR A 451 -12.60 -3.18 2.07
CA THR A 451 -11.32 -3.90 2.22
C THR A 451 -11.50 -5.38 1.83
N PRO A 452 -10.42 -6.10 1.49
CA PRO A 452 -10.50 -7.53 1.20
C PRO A 452 -10.56 -8.39 2.49
N SER A 453 -10.90 -7.81 3.65
CA SER A 453 -10.99 -8.54 4.90
C SER A 453 -12.15 -9.54 4.88
N LEU A 454 -11.88 -10.77 5.31
CA LEU A 454 -12.89 -11.82 5.46
C LEU A 454 -13.35 -12.00 6.91
N PHE A 455 -12.63 -11.44 7.87
CA PHE A 455 -12.77 -11.84 9.27
C PHE A 455 -14.12 -11.49 9.91
N ASP A 456 -14.65 -10.28 9.68
CA ASP A 456 -15.93 -9.90 10.29
C ASP A 456 -17.11 -10.69 9.69
N ALA A 457 -17.07 -10.95 8.39
CA ALA A 457 -18.04 -11.80 7.72
C ALA A 457 -17.98 -13.25 8.24
N LEU A 458 -16.78 -13.79 8.45
CA LEU A 458 -16.60 -15.11 9.04
C LEU A 458 -17.05 -15.18 10.50
N ALA A 459 -16.85 -14.11 11.28
CA ALA A 459 -17.35 -14.03 12.65
C ALA A 459 -18.87 -14.10 12.73
N ALA A 460 -19.59 -13.63 11.71
CA ALA A 460 -21.04 -13.71 11.65
C ALA A 460 -21.57 -15.14 11.39
N ILE A 461 -20.77 -16.01 10.76
CA ILE A 461 -21.21 -17.36 10.34
C ILE A 461 -20.56 -18.51 11.13
N VAL A 462 -19.46 -18.26 11.84
CA VAL A 462 -18.61 -19.30 12.44
C VAL A 462 -19.36 -20.30 13.32
N GLU A 463 -20.28 -19.87 14.18
CA GLU A 463 -21.05 -20.77 15.05
C GLU A 463 -22.06 -21.65 14.30
N ARG A 464 -22.41 -21.27 13.06
CA ARG A 464 -23.39 -21.95 12.23
C ARG A 464 -22.75 -23.04 11.37
N VAL A 465 -21.43 -23.02 11.14
CA VAL A 465 -20.71 -23.98 10.28
C VAL A 465 -20.32 -25.25 11.06
N ARG A 466 -20.73 -26.43 10.59
CA ARG A 466 -20.59 -27.71 11.35
C ARG A 466 -19.90 -28.86 10.62
N TYR A 467 -19.82 -28.83 9.30
CA TYR A 467 -19.29 -29.93 8.49
C TYR A 467 -17.89 -29.60 7.96
N LYS A 468 -16.94 -30.55 7.99
CA LYS A 468 -15.63 -30.37 7.35
C LYS A 468 -15.75 -30.58 5.83
N PRO A 469 -14.90 -29.93 5.00
CA PRO A 469 -14.79 -30.27 3.58
C PRO A 469 -14.69 -31.78 3.37
N GLY A 470 -15.47 -32.32 2.43
CA GLY A 470 -15.58 -33.77 2.20
C GLY A 470 -16.64 -34.50 3.05
N GLY A 471 -17.64 -33.80 3.61
CA GLY A 471 -18.86 -34.43 4.14
C GLY A 471 -18.76 -34.97 5.57
N LYS A 472 -17.61 -34.80 6.23
CA LYS A 472 -17.40 -35.37 7.57
C LYS A 472 -18.02 -34.48 8.65
N CYS A 473 -19.05 -35.01 9.31
CA CYS A 473 -19.55 -34.48 10.58
C CYS A 473 -19.24 -35.46 11.71
N ARG A 474 -18.72 -34.94 12.82
CA ARG A 474 -18.50 -35.69 14.06
C ARG A 474 -19.23 -34.95 15.17
N ARG A 475 -19.84 -35.67 16.10
CA ARG A 475 -20.39 -35.10 17.34
C ARG A 475 -19.30 -34.27 18.02
N LEU A 476 -19.65 -33.09 18.52
CA LEU A 476 -18.73 -32.28 19.29
C LEU A 476 -18.14 -33.12 20.42
N GLY A 477 -16.81 -33.08 20.57
CA GLY A 477 -16.13 -33.69 21.70
C GLY A 477 -16.59 -33.06 23.02
N LEU A 478 -16.33 -33.75 24.14
CA LEU A 478 -16.62 -33.19 25.46
C LEU A 478 -15.82 -31.89 25.64
N GLY A 479 -16.52 -30.76 25.75
CA GLY A 479 -15.90 -29.42 25.89
C GLY A 479 -15.59 -28.68 24.57
N GLU A 480 -15.81 -29.30 23.40
CA GLU A 480 -15.66 -28.63 22.09
C GLU A 480 -16.90 -27.74 21.81
N THR A 481 -16.70 -26.45 21.57
CA THR A 481 -17.80 -25.52 21.27
C THR A 481 -18.10 -25.47 19.76
N ALA A 482 -19.30 -25.01 19.39
CA ALA A 482 -19.64 -24.77 17.99
C ALA A 482 -18.72 -23.71 17.35
N MET A 483 -18.32 -22.70 18.13
CA MET A 483 -17.38 -21.66 17.73
C MET A 483 -16.00 -22.25 17.34
N GLN A 484 -15.42 -23.10 18.19
CA GLN A 484 -14.15 -23.76 17.93
C GLN A 484 -14.23 -24.65 16.68
N ARG A 485 -15.31 -25.42 16.57
CA ARG A 485 -15.55 -26.28 15.40
C ARG A 485 -15.62 -25.48 14.11
N GLY A 486 -16.36 -24.38 14.11
CA GLY A 486 -16.45 -23.45 12.99
C GLY A 486 -15.09 -22.84 12.66
N GLY A 487 -14.32 -22.43 13.67
CA GLY A 487 -12.96 -21.91 13.53
C GLY A 487 -12.04 -22.85 12.77
N GLU A 488 -11.97 -24.13 13.17
CA GLU A 488 -11.18 -25.14 12.46
C GLU A 488 -11.58 -25.28 10.99
N ILE A 489 -12.89 -25.33 10.71
CA ILE A 489 -13.44 -25.49 9.37
C ILE A 489 -13.12 -24.28 8.50
N LEU A 490 -13.36 -23.07 9.02
CA LEU A 490 -13.16 -21.83 8.27
C LEU A 490 -11.67 -21.55 8.03
N CYS A 491 -10.77 -21.84 8.98
CA CYS A 491 -9.34 -21.76 8.73
C CYS A 491 -8.91 -22.68 7.58
N ARG A 492 -9.47 -23.90 7.48
CA ARG A 492 -9.22 -24.84 6.38
C ARG A 492 -9.79 -24.32 5.05
N VAL A 493 -11.00 -23.77 5.06
CA VAL A 493 -11.68 -23.21 3.88
C VAL A 493 -10.93 -21.99 3.32
N LEU A 494 -10.43 -21.11 4.18
CA LEU A 494 -9.64 -19.92 3.84
C LEU A 494 -8.27 -20.21 3.25
N THR A 495 -7.74 -21.43 3.43
CA THR A 495 -6.35 -21.75 3.11
C THR A 495 -6.27 -22.93 2.15
N LEU A 496 -6.17 -24.15 2.68
CA LEU A 496 -5.96 -25.36 1.89
C LEU A 496 -7.10 -25.64 0.91
N SER A 497 -8.35 -25.27 1.20
CA SER A 497 -9.45 -25.53 0.24
C SER A 497 -9.31 -24.68 -1.01
N GLY A 498 -8.88 -23.43 -0.86
CA GLY A 498 -8.56 -22.55 -1.99
C GLY A 498 -7.41 -23.12 -2.82
N ALA A 499 -6.35 -23.57 -2.16
CA ALA A 499 -5.23 -24.22 -2.84
C ALA A 499 -5.65 -25.53 -3.54
N GLU A 500 -6.60 -26.30 -3.02
CA GLU A 500 -7.15 -27.49 -3.69
C GLU A 500 -7.98 -27.13 -4.93
N ALA A 501 -8.81 -26.10 -4.85
CA ALA A 501 -9.67 -25.66 -5.95
C ALA A 501 -8.86 -25.33 -7.22
N VAL A 502 -7.71 -24.69 -7.01
CA VAL A 502 -6.80 -24.28 -8.09
C VAL A 502 -5.66 -25.27 -8.38
N GLY A 503 -5.63 -26.43 -7.70
CA GLY A 503 -4.61 -27.47 -7.89
C GLY A 503 -3.24 -27.20 -7.26
N ALA A 504 -3.11 -26.17 -6.41
CA ALA A 504 -1.87 -25.74 -5.75
C ALA A 504 -1.60 -26.37 -4.36
N HIS A 505 -2.51 -27.22 -3.85
CA HIS A 505 -2.44 -27.82 -2.50
C HIS A 505 -1.15 -28.60 -2.18
N HIS A 506 -0.44 -29.09 -3.20
CA HIS A 506 0.87 -29.74 -3.03
C HIS A 506 2.00 -28.73 -2.73
N ARG A 507 1.80 -27.45 -3.05
CA ARG A 507 2.77 -26.36 -2.92
C ARG A 507 2.44 -25.41 -1.77
N THR A 508 1.16 -25.16 -1.50
CA THR A 508 0.69 -24.14 -0.53
C THR A 508 -0.62 -24.56 0.16
N GLY A 509 -1.14 -23.70 1.05
CA GLY A 509 -2.41 -23.88 1.76
C GLY A 509 -2.30 -24.53 3.14
N SER A 510 -1.13 -25.08 3.48
CA SER A 510 -0.80 -25.62 4.80
C SER A 510 0.70 -25.40 5.10
N LEU A 511 1.07 -25.47 6.38
CA LEU A 511 2.47 -25.40 6.82
C LEU A 511 3.00 -26.81 7.02
N GLU A 512 3.64 -27.34 5.98
CA GLU A 512 4.18 -28.71 5.94
C GLU A 512 5.56 -28.70 5.30
N VAL A 513 6.41 -29.67 5.67
CA VAL A 513 7.72 -29.84 5.03
C VAL A 513 7.55 -29.99 3.51
N GLY A 514 8.36 -29.25 2.75
CA GLY A 514 8.34 -29.24 1.29
C GLY A 514 7.39 -28.20 0.67
N LYS A 515 6.51 -27.56 1.45
CA LYS A 515 5.62 -26.50 0.97
C LYS A 515 6.24 -25.10 1.11
N VAL A 516 5.72 -24.17 0.34
CA VAL A 516 6.11 -22.76 0.37
C VAL A 516 5.65 -22.12 1.69
N ALA A 517 6.54 -21.33 2.29
CA ALA A 517 6.30 -20.64 3.57
C ALA A 517 5.48 -19.35 3.38
N ASN A 518 4.22 -19.51 2.93
CA ASN A 518 3.21 -18.45 2.93
C ASN A 518 2.41 -18.55 4.22
N PHE A 519 2.59 -17.60 5.15
CA PHE A 519 1.93 -17.65 6.46
C PHE A 519 1.63 -16.27 7.01
N ILE A 520 0.71 -16.23 7.97
CA ILE A 520 0.31 -15.01 8.68
C ILE A 520 0.46 -15.19 10.17
N VAL A 521 0.76 -14.09 10.86
CA VAL A 521 0.74 -13.98 12.31
C VAL A 521 -0.45 -13.12 12.70
N VAL A 522 -1.33 -13.61 13.57
CA VAL A 522 -2.58 -12.94 13.94
C VAL A 522 -2.58 -12.64 15.44
N ASP A 523 -3.24 -11.56 15.84
CA ASP A 523 -3.36 -11.13 17.24
C ASP A 523 -4.22 -12.08 18.11
N ARG A 524 -4.95 -13.00 17.49
CA ARG A 524 -5.83 -13.98 18.13
C ARG A 524 -5.88 -15.29 17.39
N ASP A 525 -6.33 -16.31 18.12
CA ASP A 525 -6.43 -17.67 17.62
C ASP A 525 -7.73 -17.89 16.82
N LEU A 526 -7.60 -17.95 15.50
CA LEU A 526 -8.73 -18.14 14.58
C LEU A 526 -9.27 -19.57 14.58
N SER A 527 -8.45 -20.57 14.98
CA SER A 527 -8.92 -21.96 15.11
C SER A 527 -9.99 -22.10 16.19
N GLN A 528 -10.04 -21.16 17.13
CA GLN A 528 -11.06 -21.10 18.18
C GLN A 528 -12.30 -20.30 17.76
N GLY A 529 -12.37 -19.83 16.51
CA GLY A 529 -13.46 -19.04 15.96
C GLY A 529 -13.42 -17.55 16.29
N ASN A 530 -12.30 -17.04 16.85
CA ASN A 530 -12.14 -15.63 17.21
C ASN A 530 -11.87 -14.73 15.99
N PHE A 531 -12.73 -14.75 14.97
CA PHE A 531 -12.55 -13.92 13.77
C PHE A 531 -12.89 -12.45 14.02
N LYS A 532 -13.90 -12.15 14.86
CA LYS A 532 -14.38 -10.78 15.08
C LYS A 532 -13.23 -9.87 15.51
N CYS A 533 -13.03 -8.75 14.82
CA CYS A 533 -11.95 -7.79 15.07
C CYS A 533 -10.52 -8.36 15.04
N ALA A 534 -10.29 -9.54 14.48
CA ALA A 534 -8.95 -10.10 14.31
C ALA A 534 -8.07 -9.21 13.45
N ASN A 535 -6.80 -9.10 13.82
CA ASN A 535 -5.83 -8.31 13.06
C ASN A 535 -4.66 -9.17 12.64
N VAL A 536 -4.34 -9.11 11.35
CA VAL A 536 -3.08 -9.66 10.84
C VAL A 536 -1.95 -8.74 11.28
N LEU A 537 -1.08 -9.27 12.12
CA LEU A 537 0.11 -8.58 12.61
C LEU A 537 1.24 -8.66 11.59
N GLU A 538 1.35 -9.80 10.92
CA GLU A 538 2.40 -10.08 9.94
C GLU A 538 1.90 -10.96 8.81
N THR A 539 2.38 -10.68 7.60
CA THR A 539 2.18 -11.54 6.42
C THR A 539 3.54 -11.87 5.84
N TRP A 540 3.74 -13.14 5.57
CA TRP A 540 4.97 -13.68 5.02
C TRP A 540 4.65 -14.43 3.73
N PHE A 541 5.40 -14.12 2.66
CA PHE A 541 5.28 -14.78 1.36
C PHE A 541 6.64 -15.35 0.97
N GLU A 542 6.69 -16.66 0.78
CA GLU A 542 7.89 -17.43 0.51
C GLU A 542 8.99 -17.18 1.55
N GLY A 543 8.62 -17.09 2.83
CA GLY A 543 9.55 -16.79 3.91
C GLY A 543 10.03 -15.33 3.96
N ARG A 544 9.44 -14.43 3.18
CA ARG A 544 9.72 -12.99 3.20
C ARG A 544 8.64 -12.21 3.94
N LYS A 545 9.00 -11.39 4.92
CA LYS A 545 8.04 -10.51 5.61
C LYS A 545 7.58 -9.38 4.69
N LEU A 546 6.28 -9.26 4.46
CA LEU A 546 5.68 -8.39 3.44
C LEU A 546 5.11 -7.05 3.93
N LEU A 547 5.19 -6.74 5.22
CA LEU A 547 4.74 -5.43 5.70
C LEU A 547 5.76 -4.34 5.38
N GLU A 548 5.39 -3.53 4.37
CA GLU A 548 6.19 -2.46 3.80
C GLU A 548 6.34 -1.26 4.75
N PHE A 549 7.25 -1.36 5.72
CA PHE A 549 7.54 -0.25 6.63
C PHE A 549 7.74 1.10 5.89
N ILE A 550 8.52 1.16 4.79
CA ILE A 550 8.69 2.39 4.00
C ILE A 550 7.39 2.87 3.34
N ALA A 551 6.48 2.00 2.91
CA ALA A 551 5.26 2.41 2.22
C ALA A 551 4.17 2.94 3.16
N GLN A 552 4.44 2.97 4.46
CA GLN A 552 3.47 3.49 5.43
C GLN A 552 3.23 4.97 5.16
N LYS A 553 1.95 5.36 5.12
CA LYS A 553 1.45 6.68 4.72
C LYS A 553 2.25 7.83 5.36
N ARG A 554 2.67 7.68 6.61
CA ARG A 554 3.46 8.68 7.35
C ARG A 554 4.78 9.09 6.70
N PHE A 555 5.36 8.29 5.81
CA PHE A 555 6.57 8.62 5.05
C PHE A 555 6.27 9.29 3.69
N HIS A 556 5.00 9.41 3.29
CA HIS A 556 4.55 9.81 1.95
C HIS A 556 3.49 10.91 2.00
N GLN A 557 3.54 11.79 2.99
CA GLN A 557 2.60 12.91 3.05
C GLN A 557 2.89 13.92 1.94
N ARG A 558 1.84 14.60 1.48
CA ARG A 558 1.94 15.60 0.43
C ARG A 558 0.89 16.69 0.59
N ILE A 559 1.28 17.93 0.40
CA ILE A 559 0.39 19.08 0.18
C ILE A 559 0.71 19.78 -1.13
N VAL A 560 -0.20 20.62 -1.61
CA VAL A 560 0.02 21.48 -2.77
C VAL A 560 -0.26 22.92 -2.37
N LEU A 561 0.78 23.76 -2.43
CA LEU A 561 0.66 25.20 -2.23
C LEU A 561 0.12 25.84 -3.52
N PRO A 562 -0.76 26.85 -3.39
CA PRO A 562 -1.27 27.60 -4.54
C PRO A 562 -0.14 28.35 -5.25
N ALA A 563 -0.40 28.78 -6.49
CA ALA A 563 0.51 29.66 -7.20
C ALA A 563 0.54 31.05 -6.56
N THR A 564 1.69 31.70 -6.59
CA THR A 564 1.89 33.08 -6.15
C THR A 564 2.45 33.92 -7.30
N THR A 565 2.68 35.21 -7.08
CA THR A 565 3.40 36.05 -8.06
C THR A 565 4.86 35.61 -8.25
N GLU A 566 5.41 34.84 -7.31
CA GLU A 566 6.83 34.47 -7.27
C GLU A 566 7.10 33.08 -7.86
N HIS A 567 6.13 32.17 -7.83
CA HIS A 567 6.24 30.81 -8.37
C HIS A 567 4.86 30.22 -8.71
N GLY A 568 4.83 29.20 -9.57
CA GLY A 568 3.63 28.41 -9.84
C GLY A 568 3.19 27.56 -8.64
N ARG A 569 2.19 26.69 -8.84
CA ARG A 569 1.76 25.74 -7.79
C ARG A 569 2.93 24.83 -7.37
N LEU A 570 3.09 24.61 -6.07
CA LEU A 570 4.17 23.79 -5.54
C LEU A 570 3.62 22.56 -4.84
N ALA A 571 3.94 21.38 -5.35
CA ALA A 571 3.84 20.16 -4.57
C ALA A 571 4.92 20.14 -3.50
N VAL A 572 4.58 19.68 -2.29
CA VAL A 572 5.51 19.53 -1.17
C VAL A 572 5.27 18.17 -0.54
N THR A 573 6.31 17.34 -0.48
CA THR A 573 6.28 16.05 0.21
C THR A 573 6.99 16.12 1.56
N TYR A 574 6.48 15.38 2.55
CA TYR A 574 7.06 15.34 3.89
C TYR A 574 6.76 14.02 4.62
N ALA A 575 7.54 13.74 5.65
CA ALA A 575 7.34 12.63 6.58
C ALA A 575 6.97 13.16 7.96
N ASP A 576 5.97 12.54 8.61
CA ASP A 576 5.45 12.90 9.92
C ASP A 576 5.40 11.65 10.81
N ILE A 577 6.44 11.46 11.64
CA ILE A 577 6.68 10.22 12.39
C ILE A 577 6.56 10.42 13.90
N GLY A 578 6.32 9.33 14.63
CA GLY A 578 6.08 9.36 16.07
C GLY A 578 4.63 9.74 16.46
N PRO A 579 4.31 9.77 17.76
CA PRO A 579 2.95 10.02 18.23
C PRO A 579 2.55 11.49 18.04
N GLN A 580 1.37 11.73 17.47
CA GLN A 580 0.83 13.09 17.25
C GLN A 580 0.27 13.71 18.54
N THR A 581 -0.25 12.88 19.44
CA THR A 581 -0.77 13.26 20.76
C THR A 581 -0.12 12.42 21.86
N LYS A 582 0.03 13.02 23.05
CA LYS A 582 0.41 12.33 24.28
C LYS A 582 -0.76 11.51 24.80
N LYS A 583 -0.50 10.62 25.77
CA LYS A 583 -1.52 9.77 26.41
C LYS A 583 -2.64 10.57 27.10
N ASP A 584 -2.38 11.81 27.49
CA ASP A 584 -3.34 12.73 28.10
C ASP A 584 -4.15 13.55 27.08
N GLY A 585 -3.96 13.31 25.79
CA GLY A 585 -4.63 14.02 24.69
C GLY A 585 -3.97 15.33 24.27
N SER A 586 -2.92 15.79 24.96
CA SER A 586 -2.20 17.01 24.56
C SER A 586 -1.30 16.79 23.33
N PRO A 587 -1.02 17.83 22.50
CA PRO A 587 -0.13 17.69 21.35
C PRO A 587 1.29 17.26 21.75
N THR A 588 1.88 16.36 20.96
CA THR A 588 3.26 15.93 21.19
C THR A 588 4.26 17.01 20.75
N PRO A 589 5.30 17.27 21.56
CA PRO A 589 6.54 17.91 21.15
C PRO A 589 6.99 17.57 19.71
N THR A 590 7.12 18.58 18.86
CA THR A 590 7.51 18.39 17.45
C THR A 590 8.92 18.90 17.17
N MET A 591 9.74 18.03 16.60
CA MET A 591 11.08 18.36 16.08
C MET A 591 11.03 18.48 14.56
N LEU A 592 11.58 19.57 14.02
CA LEU A 592 11.70 19.77 12.58
C LEU A 592 13.11 19.34 12.13
N LEU A 593 13.19 18.24 11.40
CA LEU A 593 14.44 17.66 10.89
C LEU A 593 14.80 18.26 9.54
N ILE A 594 15.90 19.02 9.50
CA ILE A 594 16.40 19.74 8.33
C ILE A 594 17.68 19.05 7.85
N GLN A 595 17.53 18.18 6.86
CA GLN A 595 18.58 17.23 6.50
C GLN A 595 19.76 17.86 5.74
N GLY A 596 20.88 17.14 5.72
CA GLY A 596 22.08 17.42 4.93
C GLY A 596 21.83 17.38 3.43
N MET A 597 22.87 17.55 2.62
CA MET A 597 22.75 17.56 1.16
C MET A 597 22.13 16.24 0.67
N ALA A 598 21.26 16.29 -0.34
CA ALA A 598 20.45 15.18 -0.82
C ALA A 598 19.49 14.56 0.21
N GLY A 599 19.19 15.28 1.29
CA GLY A 599 18.26 14.84 2.31
C GLY A 599 16.83 14.64 1.77
N SER A 600 16.29 13.45 1.99
CA SER A 600 14.91 13.07 1.67
C SER A 600 14.14 12.70 2.92
N ARG A 601 12.84 13.03 2.96
CA ARG A 601 11.88 12.63 3.99
C ARG A 601 11.92 11.13 4.29
N LEU A 602 12.30 10.29 3.33
CA LEU A 602 12.33 8.84 3.49
C LEU A 602 13.38 8.38 4.50
N TRP A 603 14.42 9.17 4.78
CA TRP A 603 15.37 8.88 5.87
C TRP A 603 14.72 8.82 7.25
N CYS A 604 13.52 9.39 7.42
CA CYS A 604 12.73 9.21 8.64
C CYS A 604 12.37 7.73 8.90
N CYS A 605 12.46 6.84 7.90
CA CYS A 605 12.30 5.41 8.07
C CYS A 605 13.19 4.89 9.22
N GLN A 606 14.46 5.29 9.25
CA GLN A 606 15.41 4.86 10.28
C GLN A 606 15.19 5.51 11.65
N LYS A 607 14.28 6.50 11.76
CA LYS A 607 14.06 7.30 12.97
C LYS A 607 12.70 7.06 13.61
N ASP A 608 11.77 6.44 12.88
CA ASP A 608 10.38 6.28 13.30
C ASP A 608 10.23 5.41 14.56
N HIS A 609 10.93 4.28 14.65
CA HIS A 609 10.91 3.47 15.87
C HIS A 609 11.39 4.27 17.09
N LEU A 610 12.47 5.04 16.92
CA LEU A 610 13.04 5.86 17.98
C LEU A 610 12.08 6.99 18.42
N ALA A 611 11.42 7.63 17.46
CA ALA A 611 10.40 8.66 17.71
C ALA A 611 9.25 8.10 18.57
N ASN A 612 8.74 6.92 18.21
CA ASN A 612 7.67 6.24 18.95
C ASN A 612 8.11 5.83 20.37
N LYS A 613 9.31 5.26 20.51
CA LYS A 613 9.86 4.83 21.80
C LYS A 613 10.06 6.00 22.76
N LEU A 614 10.56 7.12 22.26
CA LEU A 614 10.78 8.32 23.07
C LEU A 614 9.50 9.11 23.31
N GLY A 615 8.45 8.88 22.52
CA GLY A 615 7.21 9.66 22.61
C GLY A 615 7.37 11.08 22.08
N VAL A 616 8.15 11.25 21.01
CA VAL A 616 8.39 12.54 20.35
C VAL A 616 7.91 12.49 18.91
N ARG A 617 7.39 13.62 18.39
CA ARG A 617 6.98 13.76 17.00
C ARG A 617 8.13 14.35 16.19
N MET A 618 8.42 13.81 15.01
CA MET A 618 9.43 14.37 14.11
C MET A 618 8.85 14.60 12.72
N LEU A 619 9.16 15.77 12.17
CA LEU A 619 8.72 16.21 10.85
C LEU A 619 9.94 16.41 9.95
N SER A 620 9.95 15.85 8.75
CA SER A 620 10.98 16.15 7.74
C SER A 620 10.33 16.49 6.40
N ILE A 621 10.66 17.66 5.87
CA ILE A 621 10.04 18.22 4.67
C ILE A 621 11.07 18.19 3.54
N ASP A 622 10.71 17.58 2.41
CA ASP A 622 11.57 17.53 1.23
C ASP A 622 11.81 18.93 0.68
N ARG A 623 13.06 19.21 0.35
CA ARG A 623 13.43 20.44 -0.36
C ARG A 623 12.96 20.38 -1.82
N PRO A 624 12.80 21.52 -2.52
CA PRO A 624 12.35 21.55 -3.91
C PRO A 624 13.12 20.57 -4.83
N GLY A 625 12.43 19.81 -5.67
CA GLY A 625 13.07 18.84 -6.58
C GLY A 625 13.65 17.60 -5.90
N ILE A 626 13.30 17.37 -4.63
CA ILE A 626 13.53 16.10 -3.93
C ILE A 626 12.18 15.43 -3.69
N GLY A 627 12.10 14.12 -3.94
CA GLY A 627 10.92 13.32 -3.71
C GLY A 627 9.78 13.65 -4.66
N GLY A 628 8.63 14.07 -4.10
CA GLY A 628 7.51 14.60 -4.86
C GLY A 628 7.38 16.13 -4.79
N SER A 629 8.37 16.82 -4.21
CA SER A 629 8.37 18.28 -4.10
C SER A 629 8.75 18.96 -5.42
N THR A 630 8.00 19.98 -5.82
CA THR A 630 8.20 20.68 -7.10
C THR A 630 9.59 21.33 -7.16
N PRO A 631 10.37 21.13 -8.24
CA PRO A 631 11.67 21.79 -8.41
C PRO A 631 11.51 23.29 -8.64
N VAL A 632 12.46 24.07 -8.13
CA VAL A 632 12.55 25.52 -8.34
C VAL A 632 14.00 25.91 -8.63
N PRO A 633 14.24 27.03 -9.33
CA PRO A 633 15.59 27.53 -9.57
C PRO A 633 16.38 27.71 -8.26
N PRO A 634 17.71 27.47 -8.25
CA PRO A 634 18.55 27.55 -7.06
C PRO A 634 18.38 28.84 -6.23
N GLU A 635 18.23 29.98 -6.90
CA GLU A 635 18.04 31.30 -6.28
C GLU A 635 16.72 31.45 -5.51
N LYS A 636 15.71 30.63 -5.82
CA LYS A 636 14.42 30.62 -5.10
C LYS A 636 14.37 29.54 -4.01
N ARG A 637 15.31 28.60 -4.00
CA ARG A 637 15.23 27.36 -3.21
C ARG A 637 15.06 27.59 -1.71
N VAL A 638 15.89 28.44 -1.11
CA VAL A 638 15.84 28.74 0.34
C VAL A 638 14.52 29.45 0.70
N LYS A 639 14.13 30.46 -0.07
CA LYS A 639 12.89 31.23 0.14
C LYS A 639 11.66 30.32 0.03
N VAL A 640 11.57 29.52 -1.03
CA VAL A 640 10.47 28.59 -1.25
C VAL A 640 10.42 27.56 -0.13
N TRP A 641 11.55 26.99 0.27
CA TRP A 641 11.54 26.00 1.36
C TRP A 641 11.00 26.59 2.68
N LEU A 642 11.32 27.83 3.04
CA LEU A 642 10.74 28.50 4.22
C LEU A 642 9.21 28.65 4.13
N GLU A 643 8.69 28.96 2.95
CA GLU A 643 7.25 28.98 2.69
C GLU A 643 6.64 27.58 2.86
N THR A 644 7.29 26.54 2.34
CA THR A 644 6.83 25.16 2.50
C THR A 644 6.78 24.71 3.96
N VAL A 645 7.78 25.07 4.78
CA VAL A 645 7.80 24.78 6.22
C VAL A 645 6.58 25.40 6.89
N SER A 646 6.32 26.66 6.59
CA SER A 646 5.19 27.42 7.13
C SER A 646 3.86 26.74 6.79
N ALA A 647 3.66 26.40 5.52
CA ALA A 647 2.43 25.77 5.03
C ALA A 647 2.22 24.36 5.59
N VAL A 648 3.28 23.54 5.71
CA VAL A 648 3.17 22.19 6.28
C VAL A 648 2.83 22.25 7.76
N LEU A 649 3.47 23.14 8.53
CA LEU A 649 3.18 23.29 9.96
C LEU A 649 1.74 23.76 10.20
N GLU A 650 1.25 24.73 9.41
CA GLU A 650 -0.13 25.17 9.45
C GLU A 650 -1.11 24.04 9.09
N HIS A 651 -0.83 23.31 8.01
CA HIS A 651 -1.64 22.15 7.59
C HIS A 651 -1.74 21.08 8.68
N LEU A 652 -0.68 20.86 9.45
CA LEU A 652 -0.63 19.90 10.55
C LEU A 652 -1.07 20.47 11.90
N SER A 653 -1.50 21.74 11.94
CA SER A 653 -1.84 22.46 13.18
C SER A 653 -0.71 22.47 14.21
N ILE A 654 0.54 22.56 13.76
CA ILE A 654 1.74 22.61 14.60
C ILE A 654 2.17 24.06 14.77
N LYS A 655 2.05 24.58 15.99
CA LYS A 655 2.38 25.97 16.30
C LYS A 655 3.88 26.21 16.51
N HIS A 656 4.54 25.29 17.22
CA HIS A 656 5.94 25.45 17.62
C HIS A 656 6.75 24.18 17.37
N VAL A 657 8.01 24.35 16.96
CA VAL A 657 8.96 23.27 16.65
C VAL A 657 10.32 23.54 17.27
N VAL A 658 11.10 22.48 17.45
CA VAL A 658 12.55 22.57 17.68
C VAL A 658 13.27 22.19 16.39
N PRO A 659 13.87 23.15 15.66
CA PRO A 659 14.61 22.85 14.44
C PRO A 659 15.95 22.19 14.75
N ILE A 660 16.21 21.06 14.10
CA ILE A 660 17.45 20.31 14.18
C ILE A 660 17.95 20.12 12.75
N SER A 661 19.15 20.62 12.46
CA SER A 661 19.73 20.48 11.13
C SER A 661 20.99 19.63 11.11
N HIS A 662 21.29 19.09 9.94
CA HIS A 662 22.55 18.41 9.63
C HIS A 662 23.22 19.03 8.42
N SER A 663 24.55 19.21 8.46
CA SER A 663 25.35 19.58 7.29
C SER A 663 24.74 20.77 6.54
N ALA A 664 24.52 20.67 5.22
CA ALA A 664 23.91 21.70 4.37
C ALA A 664 22.53 22.21 4.87
N GLY A 665 21.82 21.44 5.69
CA GLY A 665 20.60 21.87 6.39
C GLY A 665 20.82 23.11 7.26
N THR A 666 22.07 23.39 7.68
CA THR A 666 22.48 24.60 8.40
C THR A 666 22.01 25.87 7.70
N ILE A 667 22.16 25.95 6.37
CA ILE A 667 21.78 27.14 5.58
C ILE A 667 20.28 27.43 5.76
N TYR A 668 19.47 26.37 5.72
CA TYR A 668 18.01 26.45 5.82
C TYR A 668 17.56 26.76 7.25
N LEU A 669 18.19 26.16 8.26
CA LEU A 669 17.90 26.45 9.67
C LEU A 669 18.23 27.91 10.02
N LEU A 670 19.39 28.42 9.60
CA LEU A 670 19.75 29.81 9.86
C LEU A 670 18.78 30.79 9.18
N ASN A 671 18.35 30.51 7.94
CA ASN A 671 17.32 31.32 7.29
C ASN A 671 15.94 31.19 7.96
N LEU A 672 15.61 30.03 8.55
CA LEU A 672 14.41 29.83 9.35
C LEU A 672 14.44 30.74 10.58
N LEU A 673 15.55 30.79 11.32
CA LEU A 673 15.71 31.70 12.45
C LEU A 673 15.57 33.16 12.03
N SER A 674 16.06 33.54 10.85
CA SER A 674 15.95 34.93 10.38
C SER A 674 14.53 35.38 10.06
N ARG A 675 13.67 34.47 9.62
CA ARG A 675 12.37 34.81 9.05
C ARG A 675 11.21 34.36 9.91
N ARG A 676 11.41 33.29 10.68
CA ARG A 676 10.37 32.54 11.38
C ARG A 676 10.77 32.16 12.81
N ARG A 677 11.37 33.11 13.52
CA ARG A 677 11.70 32.96 14.95
C ARG A 677 10.47 32.64 15.82
N ASP A 678 9.29 33.06 15.39
CA ASP A 678 7.99 32.77 15.99
C ASP A 678 7.64 31.27 16.04
N LEU A 679 8.25 30.45 15.17
CA LEU A 679 8.02 29.00 15.16
C LEU A 679 8.77 28.25 16.26
N LEU A 680 9.74 28.88 16.93
CA LEU A 680 10.41 28.23 18.06
C LEU A 680 9.50 28.20 19.29
N TRP A 681 9.77 27.28 20.21
CA TRP A 681 9.04 27.22 21.48
C TRP A 681 9.35 28.43 22.36
N PRO A 682 8.37 29.23 22.80
CA PRO A 682 8.58 30.44 23.60
C PRO A 682 9.39 30.23 24.88
N LYS A 683 9.09 29.14 25.59
CA LYS A 683 9.73 28.80 26.88
C LYS A 683 11.09 28.14 26.70
N MET A 684 11.40 27.66 25.49
CA MET A 684 12.62 26.95 25.16
C MET A 684 12.96 27.18 23.68
N PRO A 685 13.41 28.39 23.32
CA PRO A 685 13.74 28.71 21.94
C PRO A 685 15.09 28.06 21.61
N LEU A 686 15.07 26.80 21.18
CA LEU A 686 16.25 25.97 20.93
C LEU A 686 16.38 25.67 19.43
N ALA A 687 17.60 25.79 18.92
CA ALA A 687 17.99 25.34 17.59
C ALA A 687 19.28 24.51 17.67
N VAL A 688 19.29 23.35 17.01
CA VAL A 688 20.42 22.40 17.05
C VAL A 688 21.03 22.24 15.65
N LEU A 689 22.35 22.40 15.59
CA LEU A 689 23.16 22.35 14.37
C LEU A 689 24.14 21.17 14.50
N MET A 690 23.90 20.09 13.77
CA MET A 690 24.79 18.91 13.77
C MET A 690 25.69 18.95 12.54
N ALA A 691 27.01 18.89 12.77
CA ALA A 691 28.03 19.04 11.74
C ALA A 691 27.78 20.27 10.83
N PRO A 692 27.70 21.50 11.39
CA PRO A 692 27.22 22.66 10.65
C PRO A 692 28.04 22.96 9.40
N TRP A 693 27.36 23.25 8.30
CA TRP A 693 28.03 23.55 7.03
C TRP A 693 28.66 24.94 7.04
N VAL A 694 29.89 25.04 6.53
CA VAL A 694 30.58 26.32 6.29
C VAL A 694 30.97 26.44 4.82
N GLU A 695 31.25 27.67 4.38
CA GLU A 695 31.68 27.87 2.99
C GLU A 695 33.00 27.11 2.75
N PRO A 696 33.16 26.39 1.63
CA PRO A 696 34.34 25.54 1.40
C PRO A 696 35.69 26.24 1.54
N LYS A 697 35.78 27.57 1.35
CA LYS A 697 37.02 28.34 1.55
C LYS A 697 37.51 28.38 3.00
N TYR A 698 36.64 28.07 3.95
CA TYR A 698 36.97 27.99 5.39
C TYR A 698 37.13 26.54 5.88
N SER A 699 36.94 25.55 5.00
CA SER A 699 37.23 24.15 5.25
C SER A 699 38.67 23.84 4.82
N ASP A 700 39.35 22.94 5.53
CA ASP A 700 40.65 22.37 5.17
C ASP A 700 40.54 21.08 4.34
N ILE A 701 39.32 20.67 3.97
CA ILE A 701 39.08 19.50 3.13
C ILE A 701 39.30 19.85 1.65
N LEU A 702 40.43 19.37 1.11
CA LEU A 702 40.89 19.67 -0.25
C LEU A 702 39.85 19.33 -1.34
N SER A 703 39.15 18.20 -1.21
CA SER A 703 38.13 17.78 -2.18
C SER A 703 36.98 18.79 -2.30
N LEU A 704 36.61 19.45 -1.19
CA LEU A 704 35.55 20.46 -1.16
C LEU A 704 36.01 21.81 -1.69
N GLN A 705 37.25 22.20 -1.42
CA GLN A 705 37.86 23.37 -2.06
C GLN A 705 37.91 23.21 -3.58
N MET A 706 38.28 22.01 -4.07
CA MET A 706 38.28 21.69 -5.50
C MET A 706 36.87 21.62 -6.10
N ALA A 707 35.89 21.07 -5.39
CA ALA A 707 34.49 21.06 -5.84
C ALA A 707 33.95 22.47 -6.13
N LYS A 708 34.38 23.48 -5.35
CA LYS A 708 34.07 24.89 -5.60
C LYS A 708 34.63 25.40 -6.93
N MET A 709 35.69 24.83 -7.47
CA MET A 709 36.27 25.21 -8.76
C MET A 709 35.59 24.57 -9.98
N LEU A 710 34.75 23.54 -9.79
CA LEU A 710 34.06 22.85 -10.90
C LEU A 710 33.08 23.77 -11.65
N PRO A 711 33.00 23.72 -12.99
CA PRO A 711 31.97 24.43 -13.75
C PRO A 711 30.55 23.96 -13.42
N THR A 712 29.59 24.89 -13.32
CA THR A 712 28.17 24.59 -13.00
C THR A 712 27.54 23.58 -13.97
N GLY A 713 28.00 23.51 -15.23
CA GLY A 713 27.53 22.53 -16.21
C GLY A 713 27.77 21.07 -15.81
N VAL A 714 28.87 20.79 -15.09
CA VAL A 714 29.19 19.45 -14.58
C VAL A 714 28.19 19.02 -13.50
N LEU A 715 27.74 19.98 -12.67
CA LEU A 715 26.78 19.72 -11.60
C LEU A 715 25.36 19.43 -12.11
N LYS A 716 25.00 19.90 -13.32
CA LYS A 716 23.64 19.76 -13.86
C LYS A 716 23.24 18.33 -14.26
N GLN A 717 24.19 17.41 -14.44
CA GLN A 717 23.92 16.01 -14.81
C GLN A 717 24.24 15.03 -13.67
N TRP A 718 24.60 15.55 -12.50
CA TRP A 718 25.18 14.75 -11.44
C TRP A 718 24.19 13.77 -10.80
N ASN A 719 22.93 14.16 -10.59
CA ASN A 719 21.88 13.27 -10.12
C ASN A 719 21.68 12.02 -11.00
N LYS A 720 21.88 12.13 -12.33
CA LYS A 720 21.79 10.98 -13.25
C LYS A 720 22.97 10.02 -13.08
N VAL A 721 24.17 10.55 -12.90
CA VAL A 721 25.38 9.77 -12.60
C VAL A 721 25.21 9.05 -11.27
N MET A 722 24.76 9.75 -10.24
CA MET A 722 24.49 9.17 -8.92
C MET A 722 23.39 8.11 -8.97
N LYS A 723 22.28 8.37 -9.66
CA LYS A 723 21.22 7.38 -9.85
C LYS A 723 21.75 6.12 -10.53
N PHE A 724 22.57 6.25 -11.58
CA PHE A 724 23.17 5.09 -12.23
C PHE A 724 24.12 4.31 -11.31
N VAL A 725 25.04 5.00 -10.62
CA VAL A 725 26.03 4.35 -9.75
C VAL A 725 25.36 3.68 -8.54
N VAL A 726 24.41 4.34 -7.89
CA VAL A 726 23.71 3.81 -6.72
C VAL A 726 22.80 2.63 -7.09
N THR A 727 22.10 2.70 -8.22
CA THR A 727 21.15 1.63 -8.61
C THR A 727 21.79 0.46 -9.35
N LYS A 728 23.01 0.61 -9.90
CA LYS A 728 23.64 -0.43 -10.73
C LYS A 728 25.04 -0.88 -10.27
N ALA A 729 25.78 -0.06 -9.53
CA ALA A 729 27.21 -0.31 -9.27
C ALA A 729 27.59 -0.48 -7.79
N ALA A 730 26.94 0.20 -6.84
CA ALA A 730 27.10 -0.04 -5.39
C ALA A 730 26.04 0.73 -4.55
N PRO A 731 25.20 0.06 -3.73
CA PRO A 731 24.21 0.72 -2.87
C PRO A 731 24.78 1.55 -1.70
N SER A 732 26.10 1.52 -1.45
CA SER A 732 26.72 2.07 -0.24
C SER A 732 26.98 3.59 -0.26
N LEU A 733 26.63 4.31 -1.33
CA LEU A 733 26.89 5.74 -1.50
C LEU A 733 25.76 6.62 -0.91
N SER A 734 25.41 6.40 0.35
CA SER A 734 24.27 7.06 1.04
C SER A 734 24.64 8.30 1.85
N SER A 735 25.94 8.60 2.01
CA SER A 735 26.45 9.62 2.94
C SER A 735 26.82 10.94 2.25
N SER A 736 26.76 12.08 2.96
CA SER A 736 27.14 13.40 2.41
C SER A 736 28.62 13.45 2.00
N VAL A 737 29.49 12.75 2.74
CA VAL A 737 30.92 12.60 2.45
C VAL A 737 31.15 11.86 1.14
N ASP A 738 30.53 10.70 0.98
CA ASP A 738 30.65 9.88 -0.24
C ASP A 738 30.18 10.65 -1.48
N ILE A 739 29.04 11.31 -1.34
CA ILE A 739 28.40 12.12 -2.37
C ILE A 739 29.33 13.25 -2.85
N LEU A 740 29.97 14.00 -1.96
CA LEU A 740 30.88 15.09 -2.36
C LEU A 740 32.26 14.60 -2.82
N SER A 741 32.76 13.47 -2.31
CA SER A 741 33.99 12.86 -2.80
C SER A 741 33.90 12.50 -4.29
N SER A 742 32.71 12.09 -4.76
CA SER A 742 32.44 11.78 -6.18
C SER A 742 32.59 12.99 -7.12
N MET A 743 32.47 14.22 -6.58
CA MET A 743 32.60 15.45 -7.35
C MET A 743 34.06 15.86 -7.57
N GLY A 744 34.99 15.45 -6.70
CA GLY A 744 36.39 15.92 -6.70
C GLY A 744 37.29 15.33 -7.80
N GLY A 745 36.85 14.27 -8.50
CA GLY A 745 37.63 13.57 -9.53
C GLY A 745 38.83 12.77 -8.98
N SER A 746 38.82 11.45 -9.14
CA SER A 746 39.93 10.50 -8.94
C SER A 746 40.95 10.85 -7.83
N ILE A 747 40.49 10.96 -6.58
CA ILE A 747 41.37 10.99 -5.39
C ILE A 747 41.30 9.58 -4.76
N PRO A 748 42.44 8.98 -4.33
CA PRO A 748 42.42 7.66 -3.72
C PRO A 748 41.45 7.64 -2.53
N ARG A 749 40.57 6.62 -2.48
CA ARG A 749 39.88 6.26 -1.24
C ARG A 749 40.96 5.97 -0.20
N GLY A 750 41.21 6.92 0.71
CA GLY A 750 41.81 6.58 1.98
C GLY A 750 40.95 5.47 2.56
N SER A 751 41.56 4.35 2.92
CA SER A 751 40.88 3.22 3.55
C SER A 751 39.93 3.77 4.61
N THR A 752 38.63 3.48 4.46
CA THR A 752 37.72 3.45 5.59
C THR A 752 38.30 2.41 6.55
N GLU A 753 39.19 2.84 7.44
CA GLU A 753 39.54 2.06 8.61
C GLU A 753 38.22 1.71 9.28
N ASP A 754 37.97 0.41 9.44
CA ASP A 754 36.88 -0.11 10.26
C ASP A 754 36.94 0.60 11.61
N ILE A 755 36.05 1.58 11.81
CA ILE A 755 35.81 2.15 13.13
C ILE A 755 35.23 0.99 13.93
N ASN A 756 36.04 0.42 14.82
CA ASN A 756 35.59 -0.53 15.82
C ASN A 756 34.45 0.11 16.62
N HIS A 757 33.21 -0.22 16.26
CA HIS A 757 32.02 0.23 16.96
C HIS A 757 31.91 -0.55 18.27
N SER A 758 32.48 -0.01 19.35
CA SER A 758 32.24 -0.48 20.72
C SER A 758 31.05 0.21 21.39
N GLU A 759 30.22 0.94 20.64
CA GLU A 759 28.99 1.58 21.15
C GLU A 759 27.72 0.82 20.70
N PRO A 760 26.68 0.75 21.55
CA PRO A 760 25.44 0.04 21.26
C PRO A 760 24.69 0.66 20.06
N ASN A 761 24.48 -0.15 19.03
CA ASN A 761 23.75 0.25 17.83
C ASN A 761 22.27 -0.05 18.06
N LEU A 762 21.54 0.84 18.75
CA LEU A 762 20.21 0.53 19.27
C LEU A 762 19.14 0.16 18.22
N THR A 763 19.27 0.64 16.98
CA THR A 763 18.42 0.16 15.88
C THR A 763 18.81 -1.27 15.52
N ALA A 764 20.10 -1.55 15.33
CA ALA A 764 20.59 -2.91 15.12
C ALA A 764 20.37 -3.85 16.32
N ASP A 765 20.42 -3.36 17.54
CA ASP A 765 20.31 -4.15 18.77
C ASP A 765 18.86 -4.57 19.01
N GLU A 766 17.88 -3.81 18.50
CA GLU A 766 16.45 -4.08 18.69
C GLU A 766 15.76 -4.68 17.46
N ILE A 767 16.12 -4.28 16.23
CA ILE A 767 15.56 -4.85 14.99
C ILE A 767 16.54 -5.76 14.24
N GLY A 768 17.80 -5.83 14.66
CA GLY A 768 18.89 -6.62 14.06
C GLY A 768 19.84 -5.77 13.19
N PRO A 769 21.18 -5.94 13.26
CA PRO A 769 22.12 -5.16 12.42
C PRO A 769 21.91 -5.37 10.93
N ARG A 770 21.57 -6.60 10.51
CA ARG A 770 21.27 -6.92 9.10
C ARG A 770 19.97 -6.28 8.64
N THR A 771 18.95 -6.28 9.49
CA THR A 771 17.67 -5.59 9.27
C THR A 771 17.87 -4.09 9.10
N ALA A 772 18.63 -3.45 9.99
CA ALA A 772 18.94 -2.03 9.91
C ALA A 772 19.65 -1.70 8.59
N LYS A 773 20.56 -2.57 8.15
CA LYS A 773 21.24 -2.43 6.86
C LYS A 773 20.32 -2.63 5.64
N GLN A 774 19.40 -3.58 5.69
CA GLN A 774 18.40 -3.76 4.63
C GLN A 774 17.40 -2.59 4.57
N LEU A 775 17.04 -2.05 5.74
CA LEU A 775 16.23 -0.85 5.89
C LEU A 775 16.89 0.35 5.21
N GLU A 776 18.18 0.55 5.47
CA GLU A 776 19.00 1.56 4.80
C GLU A 776 19.01 1.36 3.28
N ASN A 777 19.34 0.16 2.79
CA ASN A 777 19.42 -0.13 1.36
C ASN A 777 18.09 0.16 0.64
N LEU A 778 16.96 -0.23 1.23
CA LEU A 778 15.64 0.01 0.66
C LEU A 778 15.25 1.49 0.72
N CYS A 779 15.62 2.22 1.77
CA CYS A 779 15.38 3.66 1.82
C CYS A 779 16.18 4.38 0.73
N VAL A 780 17.44 3.99 0.49
CA VAL A 780 18.24 4.50 -0.64
C VAL A 780 17.55 4.21 -1.99
N GLU A 781 17.12 2.97 -2.23
CA GLU A 781 16.44 2.60 -3.48
C GLU A 781 15.20 3.48 -3.73
N TYR A 782 14.32 3.63 -2.75
CA TYR A 782 13.11 4.44 -2.88
C TYR A 782 13.40 5.92 -3.09
N ILE A 783 14.42 6.50 -2.45
CA ILE A 783 14.84 7.88 -2.68
C ILE A 783 15.18 8.09 -4.17
N PHE A 784 15.91 7.16 -4.78
CA PHE A 784 16.32 7.27 -6.19
C PHE A 784 15.22 6.85 -7.19
N LEU A 785 14.13 6.24 -6.74
CA LEU A 785 12.91 6.06 -7.53
C LEU A 785 12.12 7.37 -7.69
N GLU A 786 12.22 8.28 -6.73
CA GLU A 786 11.58 9.60 -6.78
C GLU A 786 12.45 10.65 -7.51
N ASP A 787 11.96 11.90 -7.57
CA ASP A 787 12.73 13.00 -8.14
C ASP A 787 13.93 13.33 -7.24
N THR A 788 15.11 13.42 -7.83
CA THR A 788 16.36 13.76 -7.15
C THR A 788 17.10 14.89 -7.86
N THR A 789 16.44 15.57 -8.82
CA THR A 789 17.05 16.67 -9.59
C THR A 789 17.50 17.82 -8.70
N GLY A 790 16.80 18.07 -7.60
CA GLY A 790 17.15 19.09 -6.60
C GLY A 790 18.50 18.84 -5.92
N MET A 791 19.06 17.62 -5.98
CA MET A 791 20.41 17.35 -5.49
C MET A 791 21.48 18.18 -6.23
N ASN A 792 21.29 18.41 -7.54
CA ASN A 792 22.20 19.24 -8.33
C ASN A 792 22.16 20.70 -7.87
N ASP A 793 20.95 21.22 -7.64
CA ASP A 793 20.73 22.60 -7.19
C ASP A 793 21.27 22.81 -5.78
N GLU A 794 21.20 21.80 -4.92
CA GLU A 794 21.81 21.85 -3.59
C GLU A 794 23.32 21.95 -3.65
N ALA A 795 23.99 21.21 -4.53
CA ALA A 795 25.44 21.34 -4.72
C ALA A 795 25.80 22.76 -5.17
N VAL A 796 25.01 23.35 -6.09
CA VAL A 796 25.18 24.74 -6.55
C VAL A 796 25.02 25.73 -5.39
N VAL A 797 24.00 25.55 -4.54
CA VAL A 797 23.78 26.37 -3.34
C VAL A 797 24.92 26.20 -2.34
N CYS A 798 25.27 24.97 -1.95
CA CYS A 798 26.30 24.69 -0.93
C CYS A 798 27.69 25.22 -1.31
N LEU A 799 28.02 25.20 -2.61
CA LEU A 799 29.29 25.70 -3.13
C LEU A 799 29.29 27.20 -3.42
N LYS A 800 28.16 27.89 -3.22
CA LYS A 800 27.95 29.31 -3.59
C LYS A 800 28.43 29.62 -5.00
N LYS A 801 27.96 28.85 -5.99
CA LYS A 801 28.33 29.10 -7.41
C LYS A 801 27.82 30.45 -7.92
N THR A 802 26.78 30.99 -7.28
CA THR A 802 26.27 32.35 -7.49
C THR A 802 26.19 33.03 -6.13
N ALA A 803 26.45 34.34 -6.08
CA ALA A 803 26.29 35.13 -4.86
C ALA A 803 24.82 35.20 -4.43
N GLY A 804 24.57 35.18 -3.11
CA GLY A 804 23.25 35.37 -2.51
C GLY A 804 22.41 34.10 -2.35
N LEU A 805 22.94 32.93 -2.73
CA LEU A 805 22.21 31.66 -2.66
C LEU A 805 21.93 31.18 -1.22
N TRP A 806 22.68 31.67 -0.22
CA TRP A 806 22.46 31.32 1.18
C TRP A 806 21.53 32.32 1.88
N GLY A 807 20.96 33.29 1.17
CA GLY A 807 19.98 34.22 1.73
C GLY A 807 20.56 35.04 2.90
N ALA A 808 19.88 35.04 4.05
CA ALA A 808 20.28 35.86 5.19
C ALA A 808 21.67 35.48 5.74
N CYS A 809 22.05 34.19 5.66
CA CYS A 809 23.33 33.70 6.15
C CYS A 809 24.42 33.65 5.06
N GLU A 810 24.31 34.49 4.02
CA GLU A 810 25.32 34.60 2.95
C GLU A 810 26.71 34.94 3.51
N ASP A 811 26.79 35.83 4.50
CA ASP A 811 27.99 36.08 5.29
C ASP A 811 27.69 35.74 6.75
N LEU A 812 28.28 34.64 7.24
CA LEU A 812 27.95 34.10 8.55
C LEU A 812 28.32 35.06 9.69
N PRO A 813 29.52 35.68 9.74
CA PRO A 813 29.82 36.71 10.74
C PRO A 813 28.85 37.90 10.75
N ILE A 814 28.43 38.39 9.59
CA ILE A 814 27.43 39.46 9.49
C ILE A 814 26.07 38.97 10.01
N TYR A 815 25.68 37.75 9.61
CA TYR A 815 24.43 37.13 10.03
C TYR A 815 24.35 36.94 11.55
N ILE A 816 25.41 36.49 12.23
CA ILE A 816 25.34 36.28 13.69
C ILE A 816 25.19 37.62 14.42
N ARG A 817 25.87 38.68 13.97
CA ARG A 817 25.65 40.04 14.53
C ARG A 817 24.21 40.50 14.33
N TRP A 818 23.66 40.27 13.14
CA TRP A 818 22.26 40.56 12.85
C TRP A 818 21.31 39.74 13.72
N LEU A 819 21.59 38.45 13.95
CA LEU A 819 20.75 37.55 14.74
C LEU A 819 20.65 38.02 16.20
N VAL A 820 21.76 38.46 16.79
CA VAL A 820 21.75 39.02 18.16
C VAL A 820 20.88 40.27 18.24
N GLN A 821 21.04 41.20 17.29
CA GLN A 821 20.20 42.40 17.23
C GLN A 821 18.71 42.07 16.99
N ALA A 822 18.42 41.07 16.14
CA ALA A 822 17.06 40.63 15.87
C ALA A 822 16.40 40.02 17.10
N GLU A 823 17.13 39.23 17.90
CA GLU A 823 16.62 38.66 19.15
C GLU A 823 16.44 39.73 20.24
N GLU A 824 17.29 40.77 20.30
CA GLU A 824 17.07 41.93 21.17
C GLU A 824 15.73 42.61 20.86
N TRP A 825 15.45 42.87 19.58
CA TRP A 825 14.17 43.43 19.14
C TRP A 825 13.00 42.48 19.40
N TYR A 826 13.18 41.18 19.18
CA TYR A 826 12.16 40.18 19.46
C TYR A 826 11.75 40.20 20.94
N LYS A 827 12.72 40.22 21.85
CA LYS A 827 12.49 40.30 23.30
C LYS A 827 11.83 41.61 23.75
N GLN A 828 12.17 42.73 23.10
CA GLN A 828 11.50 44.01 23.37
C GLN A 828 10.02 43.98 22.94
N GLY A 829 9.71 43.29 21.83
CA GLY A 829 8.34 43.11 21.34
C GLY A 829 7.52 42.05 22.08
N HIS A 830 8.17 41.11 22.78
CA HIS A 830 7.54 39.98 23.48
C HIS A 830 8.05 39.89 24.92
N PRO A 831 7.63 40.81 25.82
CA PRO A 831 8.14 40.90 27.18
C PRO A 831 7.89 39.63 28.03
N GLU A 832 6.96 38.78 27.63
CA GLU A 832 6.68 37.46 28.22
C GLU A 832 7.69 36.36 27.83
N GLU A 833 8.48 36.56 26.76
CA GLU A 833 9.42 35.56 26.21
C GLU A 833 10.90 35.93 26.51
N GLN A 834 11.26 36.00 27.79
CA GLN A 834 12.59 36.47 28.21
C GLN A 834 13.74 35.46 28.06
N LYS A 835 13.48 34.21 27.64
CA LYS A 835 14.53 33.19 27.51
C LYS A 835 15.44 33.51 26.31
N PRO A 836 16.78 33.41 26.45
CA PRO A 836 17.68 33.58 25.31
C PRO A 836 17.44 32.49 24.26
N LEU A 837 17.59 32.85 22.97
CA LEU A 837 17.68 31.87 21.89
C LEU A 837 18.90 30.98 22.13
N GLN A 838 18.68 29.68 22.24
CA GLN A 838 19.74 28.69 22.44
C GLN A 838 20.14 28.09 21.10
N VAL A 839 21.41 28.24 20.75
CA VAL A 839 22.01 27.66 19.54
C VAL A 839 23.06 26.65 19.98
N LYS A 840 22.79 25.36 19.74
CA LYS A 840 23.70 24.26 20.07
C LYS A 840 24.34 23.71 18.80
N ALA A 841 25.64 23.87 18.65
CA ALA A 841 26.43 23.27 17.58
C ALA A 841 27.12 21.99 18.07
N ILE A 842 26.97 20.90 17.33
CA ILE A 842 27.57 19.59 17.62
C ILE A 842 28.49 19.21 16.46
N PHE A 843 29.78 19.09 16.74
CA PHE A 843 30.82 18.77 15.77
C PHE A 843 31.28 17.32 15.91
N ALA A 844 31.64 16.72 14.77
CA ALA A 844 32.21 15.37 14.73
C ALA A 844 33.69 15.43 15.08
N GLU A 845 34.21 14.39 15.75
CA GLU A 845 35.65 14.27 15.99
C GLU A 845 36.44 14.14 14.67
N LYS A 846 35.89 13.38 13.72
CA LYS A 846 36.47 13.19 12.37
C LYS A 846 35.53 13.73 11.30
N ASP A 847 35.47 15.05 11.15
CA ASP A 847 34.62 15.69 10.13
C ASP A 847 35.30 15.70 8.75
N GLY A 848 34.82 14.82 7.85
CA GLY A 848 35.31 14.71 6.47
C GLY A 848 34.86 15.82 5.51
N MET A 849 34.13 16.84 5.99
CA MET A 849 33.53 17.89 5.16
C MET A 849 34.06 19.27 5.51
N ILE A 850 33.86 19.73 6.74
CA ILE A 850 34.30 21.07 7.14
C ILE A 850 35.68 21.04 7.82
N GLY A 851 36.03 19.89 8.39
CA GLY A 851 37.24 19.67 9.16
C GLY A 851 37.42 20.64 10.34
N PRO A 852 38.57 20.55 11.04
CA PRO A 852 38.86 21.37 12.22
C PRO A 852 38.88 22.87 11.94
N GLN A 853 39.32 23.29 10.73
CA GLN A 853 39.32 24.70 10.36
C GLN A 853 37.92 25.27 10.20
N GLY A 854 37.01 24.50 9.58
CA GLY A 854 35.62 24.90 9.43
C GLY A 854 34.90 25.01 10.77
N GLN A 855 35.16 24.06 11.69
CA GLN A 855 34.66 24.14 13.06
C GLN A 855 35.13 25.43 13.74
N LYS A 856 36.44 25.68 13.73
CA LYS A 856 37.03 26.86 14.36
C LYS A 856 36.48 28.16 13.75
N TYR A 857 36.29 28.20 12.44
CA TYR A 857 35.65 29.35 11.77
C TYR A 857 34.22 29.56 12.27
N PHE A 858 33.42 28.50 12.37
CA PHE A 858 32.04 28.58 12.85
C PHE A 858 31.98 29.08 14.30
N GLU A 859 32.79 28.51 15.19
CA GLU A 859 32.89 28.95 16.60
C GLU A 859 33.34 30.42 16.71
N ASN A 860 34.32 30.83 15.90
CA ASN A 860 34.79 32.21 15.83
C ASN A 860 33.74 33.19 15.30
N CYS A 861 32.68 32.73 14.62
CA CYS A 861 31.58 33.61 14.24
C CYS A 861 30.71 33.98 15.45
N PHE A 862 30.66 33.15 16.48
CA PHE A 862 29.90 33.36 17.72
C PHE A 862 30.75 33.98 18.86
N ALA A 863 32.08 33.83 18.82
CA ALA A 863 32.99 34.34 19.85
C ALA A 863 33.05 35.88 20.06
N PRO A 864 32.98 36.75 19.01
CA PRO A 864 33.23 38.18 19.16
C PRO A 864 32.02 39.00 19.63
N ILE A 865 30.88 38.37 19.83
CA ILE A 865 29.61 39.05 20.09
C ILE A 865 29.32 38.89 21.56
N ASN A 866 29.05 40.01 22.24
CA ASN A 866 28.60 39.97 23.62
C ASN A 866 27.25 39.23 23.64
N LEU A 867 27.27 37.93 23.96
CA LEU A 867 26.09 37.07 24.07
C LEU A 867 25.34 37.40 25.38
N ASP A 868 25.10 38.69 25.60
CA ASP A 868 24.49 39.29 26.79
C ASP A 868 23.05 38.80 26.93
N ASN A 869 22.82 37.65 27.56
CA ASN A 869 21.49 37.12 27.90
C ASN A 869 20.45 37.01 26.75
N VAL A 870 20.83 37.24 25.48
CA VAL A 870 19.90 37.30 24.32
C VAL A 870 20.03 36.06 23.43
N VAL A 871 21.25 35.68 23.06
CA VAL A 871 21.55 34.41 22.37
C VAL A 871 22.56 33.63 23.21
N SER A 872 22.32 32.35 23.44
CA SER A 872 23.25 31.44 24.11
C SER A 872 23.80 30.47 23.08
N PHE A 873 25.13 30.43 22.92
CA PHE A 873 25.79 29.51 22.00
C PHE A 873 26.56 28.44 22.78
N GLN A 874 26.34 27.18 22.42
CA GLN A 874 27.08 26.04 22.94
C GLN A 874 27.71 25.26 21.79
N SER A 875 29.02 25.06 21.83
CA SER A 875 29.74 24.14 20.95
C SER A 875 30.10 22.86 21.71
N VAL A 876 29.83 21.70 21.12
CA VAL A 876 30.17 20.39 21.66
C VAL A 876 30.81 19.55 20.56
N MET A 877 31.90 18.86 20.89
CA MET A 877 32.48 17.84 20.02
C MET A 877 32.08 16.46 20.53
N GLU A 878 31.50 15.63 19.68
CA GLU A 878 31.10 14.27 20.04
C GLU A 878 32.18 13.27 19.59
N LYS A 879 32.81 12.61 20.57
CA LYS A 879 33.91 11.66 20.33
C LYS A 879 33.43 10.43 19.57
N GLY A 880 34.33 9.81 18.80
CA GLY A 880 34.05 8.57 18.05
C GLY A 880 33.13 8.76 16.84
N THR A 881 32.75 9.99 16.50
CA THR A 881 31.83 10.28 15.39
C THR A 881 32.54 10.93 14.21
N GLY A 882 32.11 10.55 13.00
CA GLY A 882 32.33 11.27 11.76
C GLY A 882 31.11 12.11 11.31
N HIS A 883 31.27 12.89 10.24
CA HIS A 883 30.31 13.89 9.77
C HIS A 883 28.86 13.38 9.64
N ASP A 884 28.65 12.28 8.94
CA ASP A 884 27.30 11.70 8.74
C ASP A 884 26.85 10.87 9.94
N THR A 885 27.79 10.23 10.65
CA THR A 885 27.45 9.37 11.80
C THR A 885 26.83 10.14 12.96
N LEU A 886 27.09 11.46 13.08
CA LEU A 886 26.38 12.33 14.03
C LEU A 886 24.87 12.33 13.81
N TRP A 887 24.42 12.22 12.56
CA TRP A 887 23.01 12.24 12.18
C TRP A 887 22.39 10.84 12.11
N ALA A 888 23.21 9.80 12.05
CA ALA A 888 22.74 8.42 11.96
C ALA A 888 21.95 8.01 13.22
N SER A 889 20.91 7.19 13.04
CA SER A 889 20.13 6.62 14.15
C SER A 889 20.92 5.57 14.95
N GLU A 890 22.06 5.13 14.43
CA GLU A 890 22.91 4.06 14.99
C GLU A 890 23.93 4.60 16.01
N THR A 891 24.11 5.92 16.12
CA THR A 891 25.06 6.53 17.07
C THR A 891 24.35 7.19 18.26
N GLY A 892 25.07 7.30 19.38
CA GLY A 892 24.55 7.93 20.60
C GLY A 892 24.28 9.44 20.47
N ALA A 893 24.88 10.12 19.49
CA ALA A 893 24.85 11.58 19.35
C ALA A 893 23.45 12.13 19.06
N PHE A 894 22.79 11.64 17.99
CA PHE A 894 21.44 12.06 17.63
C PHE A 894 20.45 11.70 18.73
N LEU A 895 20.56 10.50 19.31
CA LEU A 895 19.72 10.05 20.42
C LEU A 895 19.81 10.98 21.65
N LYS A 896 21.02 11.41 21.99
CA LYS A 896 21.26 12.36 23.08
C LYS A 896 20.54 13.68 22.82
N VAL A 897 20.61 14.21 21.59
CA VAL A 897 19.85 15.40 21.19
C VAL A 897 18.35 15.19 21.38
N LEU A 898 17.81 14.05 20.93
CA LEU A 898 16.39 13.75 21.07
C LEU A 898 15.93 13.68 22.52
N LYS A 899 16.74 13.07 23.41
CA LYS A 899 16.48 13.00 24.85
C LYS A 899 16.56 14.39 25.49
N ASP A 900 17.62 15.14 25.21
CA ASP A 900 17.79 16.51 25.71
C ASP A 900 16.59 17.38 25.34
N VAL A 901 16.14 17.32 24.07
CA VAL A 901 14.98 18.09 23.59
C VAL A 901 13.69 17.58 24.24
N LYS A 902 13.49 16.27 24.35
CA LYS A 902 12.30 15.70 25.02
C LYS A 902 12.20 16.17 26.48
N ASP A 903 13.29 16.06 27.22
CA ASP A 903 13.34 16.39 28.64
C ASP A 903 13.11 17.88 28.83
N ALA A 904 13.70 18.71 27.98
CA ALA A 904 13.52 20.15 28.01
C ALA A 904 12.11 20.60 27.57
N MET A 905 11.39 19.82 26.74
CA MET A 905 9.99 20.06 26.38
C MET A 905 8.98 19.50 27.38
N SER A 906 9.43 18.72 28.36
CA SER A 906 8.59 18.16 29.44
C SER A 906 8.58 19.01 30.71
N GLN A 907 9.52 19.96 30.80
CA GLN A 907 9.62 20.99 31.85
C GLN A 907 8.86 22.26 31.42
#